data_AF-A0A970AD99-F1
#
_entry.id   AF-A0A970AD99-F1
#
_cell.length_a   1.000
_cell.length_b   1.000
_cell.length_c   1.000
_cell.angle_alpha   90.00
_cell.angle_beta   90.00
_cell.angle_gamma   90.00
#
_symmetry.space_group_name_H-M   'P 1'
#
loop_
_entity.id
_entity.type
_entity.pdbx_description
1 polymer ?
#
loop_
_entity_poly.entity_id
_entity_poly.type
_entity_poly.pdbx_seq_one_letter_code
_entity_poly.pdbx_strand_id
1 'polypeptide(L)'
;MNKIIFISNRLPVTVKRNNRELEYDKSIGGLATGLKSYHQQADSIWVGWPGIANEEINDKEKKNVQKELRKDYQCLPVFLSNEEIDKYYNGFCNKTIWPLFHYFTSKTQYEIETWEAYKQVNEKFFKVVEGVIESNDIIWVHDYHLMLLPKMIKEKFPDAQIGYFLHIPFPSFEIYRLLIWREEILHGLLGADLIGFHTYDYVRHFLNTVHRLLGLEYNMNRISCEDRYIQVDAFPMGIDYEFFSKPRNKDSFPEEVKCIIGNKNNMRMILSIDRLDYTKGIKERLKAFGRFLTQNPEYREKVSLNLIVAPSRVEVDYYDELRREIKEVVSGLNGKFGTFSWMPVWFFYRSFSQESLIALYRDSDVLLVTPLRDGMNLVCKEYIASRTDYEGMVVISETAGAASELGEAVVVNANDYDAIARGIKRALDMPREEKIARNKIMHRRIKHYTVDFWADDFLSALKRTVQDSTQTIVQKSMEKDSKLIEKAYQKATKRIFFLDYDGTLVGFTPLLEQAKPDKELKALLQKLTKDPKNTVVIISGRERYSLEEWLGDLNLHIVASHGLWIRHPEQDWTMTMSLDNNWKESIRHILQMYTDRIPGSIIEEKDYSLAWHYRQCDPVTISLKLTEVKETLHSMIQTATLGLQEGNKVLEIKDNRVNKGFGASAFLRDQNYDFIFAVGDDYTDEDLFSSLPPDAFTVKIGLGKTNARYFLKSWQSMRIILQKFADLSILSGAD
;
A
#
# COMPACT_ATOMS: atom_id res chain seq x y z
N MET A 1 -12.43 -2.61 25.07
CA MET A 1 -12.23 -1.95 23.77
C MET A 1 -10.89 -2.44 23.23
N ASN A 2 -10.71 -2.54 21.92
CA ASN A 2 -9.42 -2.97 21.38
C ASN A 2 -8.40 -1.84 21.59
N LYS A 3 -7.22 -2.17 22.08
CA LYS A 3 -6.15 -1.21 22.34
C LYS A 3 -5.61 -0.68 21.01
N ILE A 4 -5.29 0.62 20.95
CA ILE A 4 -4.64 1.23 19.78
C ILE A 4 -3.14 1.38 20.07
N ILE A 5 -2.31 0.84 19.17
CA ILE A 5 -0.86 0.90 19.26
C ILE A 5 -0.34 1.72 18.09
N PHE A 6 0.11 2.95 18.38
CA PHE A 6 0.80 3.80 17.42
C PHE A 6 2.27 3.44 17.36
N ILE A 7 2.83 3.33 16.15
CA ILE A 7 4.25 3.02 15.96
C ILE A 7 4.85 3.99 14.95
N SER A 8 5.82 4.79 15.40
CA SER A 8 6.56 5.71 14.53
C SER A 8 8.03 5.76 14.92
N ASN A 9 8.88 6.20 13.98
CA ASN A 9 10.32 6.26 14.24
C ASN A 9 10.67 7.05 15.52
N ARG A 10 10.03 8.20 15.75
CA ARG A 10 10.21 9.00 16.98
C ARG A 10 8.97 8.93 17.87
N LEU A 11 9.16 9.00 19.18
CA LEU A 11 8.08 9.23 20.15
C LEU A 11 7.53 10.66 20.06
N PRO A 12 6.31 10.92 20.57
CA PRO A 12 5.77 12.28 20.74
C PRO A 12 6.49 13.07 21.85
N VAL A 13 7.50 12.47 22.50
CA VAL A 13 8.34 13.05 23.55
C VAL A 13 9.79 12.73 23.22
N THR A 14 10.65 13.74 23.27
CA THR A 14 12.10 13.60 23.09
C THR A 14 12.79 13.71 24.44
N VAL A 15 13.63 12.73 24.74
CA VAL A 15 14.50 12.74 25.91
C VAL A 15 15.80 13.42 25.53
N LYS A 16 16.23 14.40 26.32
CA LYS A 16 17.51 15.08 26.16
C LYS A 16 18.31 15.01 27.45
N ARG A 17 19.63 14.94 27.33
CA ARG A 17 20.54 15.09 28.46
C ARG A 17 20.93 16.55 28.62
N ASN A 18 20.61 17.13 29.77
CA ASN A 18 21.07 18.45 30.17
C ASN A 18 21.97 18.30 31.42
N ASN A 19 23.27 18.51 31.26
CA ASN A 19 24.28 18.24 32.29
C ASN A 19 24.24 16.79 32.82
N ARG A 20 23.67 16.57 34.02
CA ARG A 20 23.53 15.27 34.68
C ARG A 20 22.08 14.77 34.76
N GLU A 21 21.11 15.54 34.27
CA GLU A 21 19.69 15.22 34.35
C GLU A 21 19.09 14.98 32.96
N LEU A 22 18.03 14.17 32.93
CA LEU A 22 17.27 13.87 31.72
C LEU A 22 16.02 14.74 31.70
N GLU A 23 15.84 15.50 30.62
CA GLU A 23 14.68 16.36 30.37
C GLU A 23 13.80 15.75 29.28
N TYR A 24 12.48 15.95 29.40
CA TYR A 24 11.47 15.40 28.50
C TYR A 24 10.72 16.52 27.79
N ASP A 25 11.00 16.70 26.51
CA ASP A 25 10.37 17.72 25.67
C ASP A 25 9.29 17.11 24.78
N LYS A 26 8.08 17.66 24.81
CA LYS A 26 7.04 17.26 23.84
C LYS A 26 7.48 17.62 22.42
N SER A 27 7.41 16.67 21.51
CA SER A 27 7.78 16.86 20.11
C SER A 27 6.71 17.67 19.38
N ILE A 28 7.12 18.76 18.72
CA ILE A 28 6.24 19.70 17.99
C ILE A 28 5.92 19.18 16.57
N GLY A 29 5.94 17.86 16.35
CA GLY A 29 5.73 17.25 15.03
C GLY A 29 4.25 17.22 14.63
N GLY A 30 3.97 17.30 13.32
CA GLY A 30 2.60 17.22 12.78
C GLY A 30 1.88 15.92 13.16
N LEU A 31 2.59 14.78 13.17
CA LEU A 31 2.03 13.49 13.58
C LEU A 31 1.66 13.44 15.07
N ALA A 32 2.59 13.82 15.95
CA ALA A 32 2.39 13.80 17.41
C ALA A 32 1.28 14.78 17.84
N THR A 33 1.23 15.95 17.21
CA THR A 33 0.16 16.93 17.44
C THR A 33 -1.18 16.39 16.94
N GLY A 34 -1.17 15.74 15.78
CA GLY A 34 -2.36 15.23 15.12
C GLY A 34 -3.06 14.07 15.82
N LEU A 35 -2.29 13.17 16.42
CA LEU A 35 -2.81 11.98 17.09
C LEU A 35 -2.95 12.15 18.60
N LYS A 36 -2.78 13.37 19.12
CA LYS A 36 -2.80 13.64 20.57
C LYS A 36 -4.12 13.22 21.23
N SER A 37 -5.25 13.51 20.58
CA SER A 37 -6.60 13.17 21.06
C SER A 37 -6.80 11.66 21.23
N TYR A 38 -6.25 10.86 20.31
CA TYR A 38 -6.28 9.40 20.37
C TYR A 38 -5.26 8.84 21.34
N HIS A 39 -4.05 9.40 21.37
CA HIS A 39 -2.99 8.93 22.24
C HIS A 39 -3.32 9.10 23.73
N GLN A 40 -4.07 10.15 24.08
CA GLN A 40 -4.52 10.42 25.44
C GLN A 40 -5.66 9.51 25.92
N GLN A 41 -6.18 8.61 25.08
CA GLN A 41 -7.19 7.63 25.49
C GLN A 41 -6.57 6.57 26.41
N ALA A 42 -7.35 6.04 27.35
CA ALA A 42 -6.86 5.10 28.36
C ALA A 42 -6.27 3.80 27.76
N ASP A 43 -6.81 3.36 26.61
CA ASP A 43 -6.40 2.14 25.91
C ASP A 43 -5.51 2.44 24.68
N SER A 44 -4.54 3.35 24.83
CA SER A 44 -3.57 3.72 23.79
C SER A 44 -2.11 3.60 24.25
N ILE A 45 -1.24 3.16 23.35
CA ILE A 45 0.22 3.08 23.55
C ILE A 45 0.94 3.62 22.31
N TRP A 46 2.04 4.36 22.51
CA TRP A 46 2.92 4.82 21.41
C TRP A 46 4.31 4.22 21.51
N VAL A 47 4.77 3.56 20.46
CA VAL A 47 6.08 2.92 20.36
C VAL A 47 6.98 3.74 19.43
N GLY A 48 8.22 4.01 19.84
CA GLY A 48 9.17 4.79 19.05
C GLY A 48 10.50 5.07 19.73
N TRP A 49 11.44 5.65 18.99
CA TRP A 49 12.73 6.07 19.55
C TRP A 49 12.59 7.35 20.39
N PRO A 50 13.13 7.40 21.62
CA PRO A 50 13.05 8.57 22.51
C PRO A 50 13.94 9.74 22.09
N GLY A 51 14.78 9.60 21.07
CA GLY A 51 15.64 10.70 20.58
C GLY A 51 17.01 10.81 21.25
N ILE A 52 17.33 9.89 22.17
CA ILE A 52 18.64 9.76 22.83
C ILE A 52 19.29 8.42 22.45
N ALA A 53 20.60 8.40 22.20
CA ALA A 53 21.31 7.17 21.87
C ALA A 53 21.47 6.26 23.11
N ASN A 54 21.57 4.96 22.87
CA ASN A 54 21.71 3.97 23.93
C ASN A 54 23.03 4.13 24.71
N GLU A 55 24.09 4.63 24.07
CA GLU A 55 25.38 4.90 24.68
C GLU A 55 25.36 6.12 25.60
N GLU A 56 24.38 7.02 25.45
CA GLU A 56 24.25 8.23 26.26
C GLU A 56 23.50 8.00 27.59
N ILE A 57 22.98 6.79 27.81
CA ILE A 57 22.23 6.43 29.02
C ILE A 57 22.73 5.09 29.57
N ASN A 58 22.91 4.99 30.89
CA ASN A 58 23.26 3.72 31.53
C ASN A 58 22.02 2.84 31.78
N ASP A 59 22.21 1.57 32.13
CA ASP A 59 21.11 0.62 32.33
C ASP A 59 20.08 1.04 33.39
N LYS A 60 20.53 1.77 34.44
CA LYS A 60 19.64 2.28 35.49
C LYS A 60 18.78 3.41 34.95
N GLU A 61 19.38 4.35 34.23
CA GLU A 61 18.69 5.45 33.55
C GLU A 61 17.71 4.92 32.49
N LYS A 62 18.12 3.93 31.70
CA LYS A 62 17.28 3.27 30.69
C LYS A 62 16.00 2.69 31.28
N LYS A 63 16.09 1.99 32.43
CA LYS A 63 14.93 1.49 33.16
C LYS A 63 14.04 2.61 33.70
N ASN A 64 14.64 3.70 34.19
CA ASN A 64 13.89 4.86 34.66
C ASN A 64 13.14 5.55 33.51
N VAL A 65 13.79 5.79 32.38
CA VAL A 65 13.20 6.35 31.16
C VAL A 65 12.05 5.48 30.66
N GLN A 66 12.22 4.15 30.62
CA GLN A 66 11.14 3.22 30.28
C GLN A 66 9.93 3.36 31.21
N LYS A 67 10.17 3.45 32.52
CA LYS A 67 9.11 3.55 33.53
C LYS A 67 8.37 4.88 33.43
N GLU A 68 9.11 5.98 33.28
CA GLU A 68 8.57 7.34 33.19
C GLU A 68 7.77 7.54 31.89
N LEU A 69 8.35 7.15 30.73
CA LEU A 69 7.66 7.21 29.44
C LEU A 69 6.37 6.38 29.44
N ARG A 70 6.38 5.19 30.06
CA ARG A 70 5.20 4.33 30.11
C ARG A 70 4.12 4.91 31.02
N LYS A 71 4.51 5.43 32.20
CA LYS A 71 3.58 5.90 33.22
C LYS A 71 2.98 7.27 32.87
N ASP A 72 3.83 8.22 32.49
CA ASP A 72 3.44 9.63 32.39
C ASP A 72 3.09 10.03 30.95
N TYR A 73 3.48 9.23 29.96
CA TYR A 73 3.28 9.53 28.55
C TYR A 73 2.66 8.40 27.73
N GLN A 74 2.32 7.24 28.31
CA GLN A 74 1.80 6.06 27.59
C GLN A 74 2.71 5.62 26.42
N CYS A 75 4.02 5.81 26.57
CA CYS A 75 5.02 5.55 25.54
C CYS A 75 5.89 4.34 25.88
N LEU A 76 6.30 3.59 24.85
CA LEU A 76 7.27 2.51 24.92
C LEU A 76 8.50 2.85 24.06
N PRO A 77 9.67 3.08 24.67
CA PRO A 77 10.86 3.48 23.94
C PRO A 77 11.54 2.29 23.24
N VAL A 78 11.93 2.51 21.99
CA VAL A 78 12.87 1.66 21.24
C VAL A 78 14.24 2.35 21.27
N PHE A 79 15.17 1.82 22.06
CA PHE A 79 16.51 2.40 22.19
C PHE A 79 17.38 2.02 21.01
N LEU A 80 18.04 2.99 20.39
CA LEU A 80 18.94 2.79 19.26
C LEU A 80 20.38 3.14 19.66
N SER A 81 21.36 2.37 19.20
CA SER A 81 22.78 2.71 19.30
C SER A 81 23.14 3.85 18.34
N ASN A 82 24.25 4.55 18.59
CA ASN A 82 24.79 5.52 17.64
C ASN A 82 25.04 4.92 16.25
N GLU A 83 25.51 3.67 16.18
CA GLU A 83 25.72 2.98 14.90
C GLU A 83 24.39 2.69 14.18
N GLU A 84 23.34 2.27 14.91
CA GLU A 84 22.00 2.08 14.35
C GLU A 84 21.43 3.43 13.87
N ILE A 85 21.59 4.51 14.64
CA ILE A 85 21.14 5.86 14.24
C ILE A 85 21.83 6.28 12.94
N ASP A 86 23.14 6.09 12.84
CA ASP A 86 23.90 6.44 11.65
C ASP A 86 23.49 5.60 10.43
N LYS A 87 23.50 4.27 10.53
CA LYS A 87 23.25 3.38 9.37
C LYS A 87 21.79 3.29 8.97
N TYR A 88 20.85 3.26 9.92
CA TYR A 88 19.42 3.15 9.63
C TYR A 88 18.77 4.51 9.38
N TYR A 89 18.93 5.48 10.30
CA TYR A 89 18.22 6.75 10.20
C TYR A 89 18.94 7.73 9.27
N ASN A 90 20.22 8.02 9.52
CA ASN A 90 21.00 8.91 8.65
C ASN A 90 21.34 8.24 7.30
N GLY A 91 21.57 6.93 7.31
CA GLY A 91 21.84 6.06 6.17
C GLY A 91 20.56 5.73 5.39
N PHE A 92 20.07 4.51 5.51
CA PHE A 92 19.02 3.98 4.62
C PHE A 92 17.78 4.89 4.51
N CYS A 93 17.27 5.39 5.64
CA CYS A 93 16.09 6.24 5.66
C CYS A 93 16.33 7.57 4.91
N ASN A 94 17.42 8.28 5.20
CA ASN A 94 17.62 9.66 4.73
C ASN A 94 18.57 9.80 3.52
N LYS A 95 19.37 8.78 3.19
CA LYS A 95 20.25 8.70 2.00
C LYS A 95 19.74 7.75 0.91
N THR A 96 18.83 6.82 1.22
CA THR A 96 18.22 5.93 0.21
C THR A 96 16.75 6.26 -0.02
N ILE A 97 15.88 6.05 0.98
CA ILE A 97 14.43 6.15 0.78
C ILE A 97 13.99 7.59 0.57
N TRP A 98 14.41 8.52 1.43
CA TRP A 98 14.02 9.93 1.34
C TRP A 98 14.33 10.56 -0.04
N PRO A 99 15.58 10.54 -0.56
CA PRO A 99 15.86 11.10 -1.88
C PRO A 99 15.08 10.39 -2.98
N LEU A 100 15.01 9.06 -2.97
CA LEU A 100 14.37 8.30 -4.04
C LEU A 100 12.87 8.58 -4.12
N PHE A 101 12.17 8.56 -2.98
CA PHE A 101 10.73 8.79 -2.93
C PHE A 101 10.37 10.25 -3.26
N HIS A 102 11.30 11.17 -3.07
CA HIS A 102 11.18 12.57 -3.50
C HIS A 102 11.75 12.84 -4.91
N TYR A 103 12.06 11.80 -5.70
CA TYR A 103 12.51 11.89 -7.09
C TYR A 103 13.93 12.45 -7.29
N PHE A 104 14.76 12.47 -6.24
CA PHE A 104 16.16 12.88 -6.30
C PHE A 104 17.09 11.67 -6.47
N THR A 105 17.00 11.01 -7.63
CA THR A 105 17.76 9.78 -7.93
C THR A 105 19.27 10.00 -7.85
N SER A 106 19.78 11.17 -8.26
CA SER A 106 21.21 11.54 -8.17
C SER A 106 21.74 11.66 -6.74
N LYS A 107 20.86 11.77 -5.74
CA LYS A 107 21.20 11.82 -4.31
C LYS A 107 20.98 10.49 -3.60
N THR A 108 20.47 9.48 -4.30
CA THR A 108 20.14 8.18 -3.72
C THR A 108 21.38 7.32 -3.63
N GLN A 109 21.69 6.81 -2.44
CA GLN A 109 22.81 5.91 -2.18
C GLN A 109 22.28 4.51 -1.87
N TYR A 110 22.99 3.49 -2.36
CA TYR A 110 22.64 2.09 -2.15
C TYR A 110 23.80 1.37 -1.48
N GLU A 111 23.68 1.13 -0.18
CA GLU A 111 24.69 0.48 0.63
C GLU A 111 24.06 -0.69 1.39
N ILE A 112 24.64 -1.88 1.27
CA ILE A 112 24.09 -3.10 1.87
C ILE A 112 24.09 -3.02 3.40
N GLU A 113 25.10 -2.38 3.98
CA GLU A 113 25.25 -2.20 5.42
C GLU A 113 24.10 -1.37 6.00
N THR A 114 23.67 -0.34 5.27
CA THR A 114 22.53 0.51 5.69
C THR A 114 21.21 -0.25 5.58
N TRP A 115 21.05 -1.11 4.57
CA TRP A 115 19.89 -1.99 4.43
C TRP A 115 19.81 -3.03 5.56
N GLU A 116 20.92 -3.67 5.91
CA GLU A 116 20.97 -4.62 7.02
C GLU A 116 20.61 -3.93 8.34
N ALA A 117 21.13 -2.72 8.59
CA ALA A 117 20.73 -1.92 9.74
C ALA A 117 19.23 -1.58 9.71
N TYR A 118 18.66 -1.30 8.52
CA TYR A 118 17.23 -1.03 8.38
C TYR A 118 16.35 -2.22 8.76
N LYS A 119 16.72 -3.42 8.34
CA LYS A 119 16.05 -4.67 8.77
C LYS A 119 16.20 -4.90 10.26
N GLN A 120 17.42 -4.76 10.81
CA GLN A 120 17.69 -4.97 12.24
C GLN A 120 16.89 -4.01 13.13
N VAL A 121 16.80 -2.74 12.75
CA VAL A 121 16.00 -1.77 13.51
C VAL A 121 14.51 -2.08 13.39
N ASN A 122 13.99 -2.44 12.21
CA ASN A 122 12.59 -2.87 12.09
C ASN A 122 12.28 -4.10 12.98
N GLU A 123 13.18 -5.07 13.04
CA GLU A 123 13.08 -6.23 13.95
C GLU A 123 13.09 -5.80 15.42
N LYS A 124 13.92 -4.81 15.78
CA LYS A 124 13.96 -4.26 17.15
C LYS A 124 12.66 -3.56 17.54
N PHE A 125 12.06 -2.82 16.61
CA PHE A 125 10.71 -2.28 16.78
C PHE A 125 9.70 -3.42 16.98
N PHE A 126 9.73 -4.45 16.13
CA PHE A 126 8.87 -5.63 16.27
C PHE A 126 9.01 -6.28 17.66
N LYS A 127 10.23 -6.49 18.16
CA LYS A 127 10.49 -7.09 19.49
C LYS A 127 9.89 -6.30 20.64
N VAL A 128 9.91 -4.98 20.57
CA VAL A 128 9.31 -4.12 21.62
C VAL A 128 7.77 -4.21 21.56
N VAL A 129 7.21 -4.24 20.35
CA VAL A 129 5.76 -4.28 20.13
C VAL A 129 5.18 -5.67 20.43
N GLU A 130 5.93 -6.76 20.16
CA GLU A 130 5.55 -8.16 20.42
C GLU A 130 5.13 -8.37 21.88
N GLY A 131 5.76 -7.68 22.84
CA GLY A 131 5.45 -7.79 24.26
C GLY A 131 4.16 -7.10 24.72
N VAL A 132 3.45 -6.39 23.82
CA VAL A 132 2.23 -5.64 24.16
C VAL A 132 1.05 -5.88 23.24
N ILE A 133 1.21 -6.59 22.11
CA ILE A 133 0.10 -6.92 21.21
C ILE A 133 -0.78 -8.01 21.83
N GLU A 134 -2.09 -7.78 21.78
CA GLU A 134 -3.14 -8.77 22.05
C GLU A 134 -3.97 -9.04 20.78
N SER A 135 -4.74 -10.13 20.77
CA SER A 135 -5.58 -10.47 19.62
C SER A 135 -6.64 -9.39 19.37
N ASN A 136 -6.84 -9.02 18.09
CA ASN A 136 -7.71 -7.94 17.62
C ASN A 136 -7.29 -6.49 17.96
N ASP A 137 -6.10 -6.27 18.54
CA ASP A 137 -5.59 -4.92 18.72
C ASP A 137 -5.44 -4.17 17.38
N ILE A 138 -5.59 -2.85 17.44
CA ILE A 138 -5.39 -1.97 16.30
C ILE A 138 -3.95 -1.47 16.34
N ILE A 139 -3.18 -1.77 15.31
CA ILE A 139 -1.79 -1.34 15.17
C ILE A 139 -1.72 -0.34 14.02
N TRP A 140 -1.21 0.84 14.29
CA TRP A 140 -1.04 1.87 13.28
C TRP A 140 0.43 2.24 13.14
N VAL A 141 1.04 1.73 12.06
CA VAL A 141 2.44 1.96 11.70
C VAL A 141 2.56 3.21 10.83
N HIS A 142 3.52 4.07 11.15
CA HIS A 142 3.74 5.32 10.43
C HIS A 142 5.10 5.40 9.76
N ASP A 143 5.02 5.77 8.49
CA ASP A 143 6.06 6.36 7.68
C ASP A 143 7.17 5.42 7.17
N TYR A 144 8.00 5.96 6.29
CA TYR A 144 8.99 5.24 5.49
C TYR A 144 10.09 4.53 6.31
N HIS A 145 10.21 4.85 7.58
CA HIS A 145 11.17 4.25 8.49
C HIS A 145 10.84 2.79 8.83
N LEU A 146 9.55 2.43 8.80
CA LEU A 146 9.04 1.18 9.35
C LEU A 146 8.26 0.36 8.31
N MET A 147 8.72 0.34 7.06
CA MET A 147 7.99 -0.31 5.96
C MET A 147 7.98 -1.84 6.03
N LEU A 148 8.89 -2.46 6.80
CA LEU A 148 8.96 -3.92 6.97
C LEU A 148 8.11 -4.42 8.13
N LEU A 149 7.85 -3.55 9.09
CA LEU A 149 7.18 -3.88 10.33
C LEU A 149 5.76 -4.47 10.17
N PRO A 150 4.89 -4.02 9.23
CA PRO A 150 3.55 -4.58 9.09
C PRO A 150 3.57 -6.09 8.83
N LYS A 151 4.46 -6.57 7.94
CA LYS A 151 4.63 -8.00 7.65
C LYS A 151 5.09 -8.78 8.87
N MET A 152 6.12 -8.30 9.56
CA MET A 152 6.65 -8.96 10.78
C MET A 152 5.56 -9.16 11.83
N ILE A 153 4.71 -8.14 12.03
CA ILE A 153 3.61 -8.23 12.98
C ILE A 153 2.53 -9.20 12.49
N LYS A 154 2.11 -9.09 11.22
CA LYS A 154 1.03 -9.94 10.67
C LYS A 154 1.38 -11.43 10.68
N GLU A 155 2.64 -11.79 10.44
CA GLU A 155 3.11 -13.19 10.49
C GLU A 155 3.00 -13.80 11.89
N LYS A 156 3.25 -13.01 12.94
CA LYS A 156 3.18 -13.46 14.33
C LYS A 156 1.78 -13.34 14.94
N PHE A 157 1.04 -12.31 14.54
CA PHE A 157 -0.29 -11.97 15.05
C PHE A 157 -1.27 -11.79 13.87
N PRO A 158 -1.74 -12.89 13.25
CA PRO A 158 -2.63 -12.83 12.07
C PRO A 158 -3.93 -12.06 12.29
N ASP A 159 -4.48 -12.11 13.51
CA ASP A 159 -5.74 -11.45 13.88
C ASP A 159 -5.60 -9.96 14.22
N ALA A 160 -4.38 -9.42 14.27
CA ALA A 160 -4.17 -8.02 14.60
C ALA A 160 -4.58 -7.13 13.42
N GLN A 161 -5.22 -5.99 13.70
CA GLN A 161 -5.71 -5.07 12.66
C GLN A 161 -4.63 -4.04 12.36
N ILE A 162 -3.99 -4.13 11.19
CA ILE A 162 -2.78 -3.35 10.90
C ILE A 162 -3.08 -2.28 9.86
N GLY A 163 -2.98 -1.01 10.26
CA GLY A 163 -2.92 0.13 9.37
C GLY A 163 -1.49 0.59 9.15
N TYR A 164 -1.13 0.93 7.92
CA TYR A 164 0.12 1.60 7.57
C TYR A 164 -0.17 2.94 6.89
N PHE A 165 0.53 4.01 7.26
CA PHE A 165 0.38 5.31 6.61
C PHE A 165 1.73 5.92 6.21
N LEU A 166 1.91 6.25 4.93
CA LEU A 166 3.12 6.91 4.41
C LEU A 166 2.93 8.44 4.35
N HIS A 167 3.79 9.19 5.06
CA HIS A 167 3.70 10.66 5.13
C HIS A 167 4.50 11.38 4.03
N ILE A 168 5.41 10.66 3.37
CA ILE A 168 6.15 11.15 2.21
C ILE A 168 5.45 10.72 0.90
N PRO A 169 5.82 11.28 -0.25
CA PRO A 169 5.30 10.79 -1.53
C PRO A 169 5.62 9.32 -1.75
N PHE A 170 4.74 8.59 -2.42
CA PHE A 170 5.10 7.32 -3.04
C PHE A 170 5.48 7.57 -4.51
N PRO A 171 6.68 7.18 -4.97
CA PRO A 171 7.14 7.51 -6.31
C PRO A 171 6.47 6.64 -7.38
N SER A 172 6.41 7.15 -8.60
CA SER A 172 5.98 6.38 -9.76
C SER A 172 6.87 5.15 -9.97
N PHE A 173 6.33 4.10 -10.59
CA PHE A 173 7.03 2.84 -10.86
C PHE A 173 8.45 3.03 -11.45
N GLU A 174 8.61 3.95 -12.40
CA GLU A 174 9.90 4.24 -13.06
C GLU A 174 11.02 4.66 -12.11
N ILE A 175 10.65 5.34 -11.02
CA ILE A 175 11.58 5.75 -9.97
C ILE A 175 11.68 4.66 -8.91
N TYR A 176 10.55 4.08 -8.50
CA TYR A 176 10.54 3.02 -7.48
C TYR A 176 11.38 1.80 -7.88
N ARG A 177 11.35 1.39 -9.15
CA ARG A 177 12.10 0.24 -9.65
C ARG A 177 13.62 0.36 -9.50
N LEU A 178 14.14 1.57 -9.31
CA LEU A 178 15.56 1.82 -9.05
C LEU A 178 15.98 1.32 -7.65
N LEU A 179 15.04 1.18 -6.70
CA LEU A 179 15.32 0.62 -5.40
C LEU A 179 15.73 -0.86 -5.54
N ILE A 180 16.88 -1.20 -4.94
CA ILE A 180 17.43 -2.57 -4.99
C ILE A 180 16.53 -3.53 -4.20
N TRP A 181 16.11 -3.15 -2.99
CA TRP A 181 15.29 -3.95 -2.07
C TRP A 181 13.78 -3.72 -2.23
N ARG A 182 13.35 -3.44 -3.46
CA ARG A 182 11.98 -3.02 -3.79
C ARG A 182 10.93 -4.07 -3.42
N GLU A 183 11.20 -5.36 -3.65
CA GLU A 183 10.22 -6.41 -3.37
C GLU A 183 10.05 -6.62 -1.87
N GLU A 184 11.13 -6.60 -1.10
CA GLU A 184 11.10 -6.73 0.35
C GLU A 184 10.32 -5.59 1.01
N ILE A 185 10.51 -4.36 0.54
CA ILE A 185 9.72 -3.21 1.01
C ILE A 185 8.24 -3.38 0.68
N LEU A 186 7.89 -3.79 -0.55
CA LEU A 186 6.48 -4.01 -0.90
C LEU A 186 5.86 -5.13 -0.07
N HIS A 187 6.55 -6.27 0.10
CA HIS A 187 6.07 -7.36 0.95
C HIS A 187 5.91 -6.91 2.41
N GLY A 188 6.82 -6.07 2.91
CA GLY A 188 6.71 -5.42 4.20
C GLY A 188 5.40 -4.64 4.35
N LEU A 189 5.10 -3.77 3.39
CA LEU A 189 3.90 -2.94 3.37
C LEU A 189 2.62 -3.77 3.22
N LEU A 190 2.65 -4.81 2.37
CA LEU A 190 1.53 -5.71 2.15
C LEU A 190 1.15 -6.50 3.41
N GLY A 191 1.95 -6.49 4.49
CA GLY A 191 1.53 -7.01 5.80
C GLY A 191 0.37 -6.23 6.45
N ALA A 192 0.12 -4.99 6.03
CA ALA A 192 -1.00 -4.19 6.52
C ALA A 192 -2.35 -4.63 5.90
N ASP A 193 -3.45 -4.38 6.60
CA ASP A 193 -4.82 -4.53 6.09
C ASP A 193 -5.30 -3.25 5.37
N LEU A 194 -4.83 -2.08 5.83
CA LEU A 194 -5.04 -0.79 5.18
C LEU A 194 -3.71 -0.06 4.97
N ILE A 195 -3.44 0.37 3.75
CA ILE A 195 -2.28 1.22 3.40
C ILE A 195 -2.81 2.60 2.95
N GLY A 196 -2.49 3.63 3.72
CA GLY A 196 -2.89 5.00 3.44
C GLY A 196 -1.78 5.87 2.90
N PHE A 197 -2.14 6.75 1.97
CA PHE A 197 -1.29 7.81 1.42
C PHE A 197 -1.98 9.17 1.53
N HIS A 198 -1.25 10.25 1.29
CA HIS A 198 -1.83 11.60 1.28
C HIS A 198 -2.69 11.92 0.05
N THR A 199 -2.41 11.34 -1.12
CA THR A 199 -3.07 11.70 -2.39
C THR A 199 -3.37 10.45 -3.23
N TYR A 200 -4.37 10.55 -4.11
CA TYR A 200 -4.72 9.47 -5.04
C TYR A 200 -3.62 9.16 -6.07
N ASP A 201 -2.75 10.13 -6.38
CA ASP A 201 -1.60 9.87 -7.25
C ASP A 201 -0.65 8.86 -6.60
N TYR A 202 -0.40 8.98 -5.29
CA TYR A 202 0.45 8.05 -4.55
C TYR A 202 -0.20 6.66 -4.43
N VAL A 203 -1.52 6.60 -4.21
CA VAL A 203 -2.30 5.34 -4.26
C VAL A 203 -2.10 4.64 -5.60
N ARG A 204 -2.31 5.36 -6.72
CA ARG A 204 -2.14 4.82 -8.07
C ARG A 204 -0.71 4.37 -8.32
N HIS A 205 0.28 5.14 -7.88
CA HIS A 205 1.69 4.76 -8.03
C HIS A 205 2.02 3.48 -7.25
N PHE A 206 1.52 3.32 -6.03
CA PHE A 206 1.69 2.11 -5.23
C PHE A 206 1.04 0.90 -5.88
N LEU A 207 -0.25 0.99 -6.24
CA LEU A 207 -0.99 -0.11 -6.88
C LEU A 207 -0.35 -0.55 -8.19
N ASN A 208 0.06 0.40 -9.04
CA ASN A 208 0.77 0.07 -10.28
C ASN A 208 2.12 -0.59 -10.04
N THR A 209 2.82 -0.19 -8.98
CA THR A 209 4.12 -0.76 -8.61
C THR A 209 3.96 -2.19 -8.09
N VAL A 210 2.99 -2.44 -7.21
CA VAL A 210 2.64 -3.78 -6.72
C VAL A 210 2.24 -4.68 -7.89
N HIS A 211 1.38 -4.20 -8.78
CA HIS A 211 0.92 -4.97 -9.93
C HIS A 211 2.07 -5.34 -10.89
N ARG A 212 2.96 -4.40 -11.18
CA ARG A 212 4.09 -4.62 -12.10
C ARG A 212 5.19 -5.50 -11.51
N LEU A 213 5.52 -5.35 -10.22
CA LEU A 213 6.64 -6.08 -9.59
C LEU A 213 6.21 -7.42 -9.00
N LEU A 214 5.06 -7.47 -8.31
CA LEU A 214 4.61 -8.67 -7.61
C LEU A 214 3.54 -9.45 -8.39
N GLY A 215 3.06 -8.89 -9.51
CA GLY A 215 2.04 -9.52 -10.34
C GLY A 215 0.66 -9.60 -9.69
N LEU A 216 0.46 -8.96 -8.53
CA LEU A 216 -0.80 -8.97 -7.79
C LEU A 216 -1.83 -8.07 -8.48
N GLU A 217 -3.03 -8.62 -8.66
CA GLU A 217 -4.15 -7.86 -9.20
C GLU A 217 -4.86 -7.06 -8.12
N TYR A 218 -5.46 -5.94 -8.53
CA TYR A 218 -6.25 -5.12 -7.65
C TYR A 218 -7.54 -4.65 -8.33
N ASN A 219 -8.60 -4.52 -7.56
CA ASN A 219 -9.90 -4.00 -8.01
C ASN A 219 -10.45 -3.04 -6.95
N MET A 220 -10.97 -1.88 -7.35
CA MET A 220 -11.45 -0.84 -6.43
C MET A 220 -10.42 -0.50 -5.33
N ASN A 221 -9.15 -0.38 -5.70
CA ASN A 221 -8.00 -0.18 -4.80
C ASN A 221 -7.82 -1.27 -3.72
N ARG A 222 -8.40 -2.46 -3.91
CA ARG A 222 -8.18 -3.63 -3.06
C ARG A 222 -7.27 -4.63 -3.74
N ILE A 223 -6.19 -4.99 -3.07
CA ILE A 223 -5.29 -6.07 -3.49
C ILE A 223 -5.78 -7.36 -2.84
N SER A 224 -5.87 -8.43 -3.64
CA SER A 224 -6.24 -9.77 -3.14
C SER A 224 -4.98 -10.52 -2.74
N CYS A 225 -4.87 -10.94 -1.48
CA CYS A 225 -3.75 -11.74 -0.97
C CYS A 225 -4.30 -12.96 -0.26
N GLU A 226 -4.12 -14.16 -0.82
CA GLU A 226 -4.48 -15.50 -0.28
C GLU A 226 -5.73 -15.55 0.63
N ASP A 227 -5.61 -15.13 1.89
CA ASP A 227 -6.61 -15.19 2.94
C ASP A 227 -7.25 -13.84 3.34
N ARG A 228 -6.88 -12.71 2.72
CA ARG A 228 -7.39 -11.36 3.06
C ARG A 228 -7.36 -10.37 1.90
N TYR A 229 -8.03 -9.24 2.12
CA TYR A 229 -7.94 -8.08 1.24
C TYR A 229 -7.10 -6.99 1.89
N ILE A 230 -6.27 -6.33 1.08
CA ILE A 230 -5.52 -5.16 1.49
C ILE A 230 -6.14 -3.96 0.80
N GLN A 231 -6.72 -3.05 1.59
CA GLN A 231 -7.26 -1.81 1.07
C GLN A 231 -6.12 -0.79 0.93
N VAL A 232 -6.13 -0.06 -0.18
CA VAL A 232 -5.26 1.09 -0.39
C VAL A 232 -6.12 2.32 -0.62
N ASP A 233 -5.85 3.44 0.06
CA ASP A 233 -6.63 4.67 -0.15
C ASP A 233 -5.86 5.95 0.21
N ALA A 234 -6.44 7.10 -0.14
CA ALA A 234 -5.91 8.42 0.12
C ALA A 234 -6.61 9.09 1.31
N PHE A 235 -5.83 9.44 2.34
CA PHE A 235 -6.28 10.20 3.51
C PHE A 235 -5.40 11.45 3.64
N PRO A 236 -5.83 12.60 3.08
CA PRO A 236 -5.07 13.84 3.19
C PRO A 236 -5.04 14.31 4.65
N MET A 237 -3.83 14.47 5.20
CA MET A 237 -3.69 14.84 6.60
C MET A 237 -4.06 16.32 6.81
N GLY A 238 -4.98 16.55 7.75
CA GLY A 238 -5.41 17.88 8.17
C GLY A 238 -4.52 18.51 9.25
N ILE A 239 -5.01 19.60 9.83
CA ILE A 239 -4.41 20.28 10.99
C ILE A 239 -5.46 20.47 12.09
N ASP A 240 -5.03 20.90 13.28
CA ASP A 240 -5.93 21.42 14.32
C ASP A 240 -6.40 22.83 13.94
N TYR A 241 -7.43 22.90 13.09
CA TYR A 241 -7.95 24.16 12.55
C TYR A 241 -8.35 25.15 13.64
N GLU A 242 -8.98 24.68 14.73
CA GLU A 242 -9.46 25.54 15.81
C GLU A 242 -8.28 26.15 16.59
N PHE A 243 -7.21 25.40 16.82
CA PHE A 243 -5.99 25.94 17.46
C PHE A 243 -5.35 27.09 16.67
N PHE A 244 -5.24 26.96 15.35
CA PHE A 244 -4.64 27.99 14.49
C PHE A 244 -5.57 29.20 14.26
N SER A 245 -6.88 28.96 14.12
CA SER A 245 -7.87 30.01 13.86
C SER A 245 -8.30 30.80 15.11
N LYS A 246 -8.05 30.27 16.32
CA LYS A 246 -8.43 30.91 17.59
C LYS A 246 -7.93 32.36 17.71
N PRO A 247 -8.80 33.36 17.93
CA PRO A 247 -8.37 34.75 18.14
C PRO A 247 -7.35 34.87 19.29
N ARG A 248 -6.28 35.65 19.08
CA ARG A 248 -5.25 35.92 20.09
C ARG A 248 -4.96 37.42 20.13
N ASN A 249 -4.73 37.97 21.32
CA ASN A 249 -4.36 39.38 21.47
C ASN A 249 -2.94 39.60 20.91
N LYS A 250 -2.72 40.64 20.10
CA LYS A 250 -1.38 40.97 19.57
C LYS A 250 -0.36 41.23 20.69
N ASP A 251 -0.81 41.72 21.84
CA ASP A 251 0.06 41.94 23.00
C ASP A 251 0.54 40.64 23.66
N SER A 252 -0.17 39.53 23.43
CA SER A 252 0.19 38.21 23.97
C SER A 252 1.27 37.47 23.17
N PHE A 253 1.66 38.00 21.99
CA PHE A 253 2.70 37.36 21.19
C PHE A 253 4.10 37.57 21.78
N PRO A 254 5.04 36.63 21.56
CA PRO A 254 6.41 36.77 22.01
C PRO A 254 7.07 38.06 21.47
N GLU A 255 7.83 38.75 22.32
CA GLU A 255 8.52 40.01 21.98
C GLU A 255 9.43 39.87 20.75
N GLU A 256 10.04 38.69 20.56
CA GLU A 256 10.88 38.41 19.39
C GLU A 256 10.14 38.57 18.04
N VAL A 257 8.83 38.31 18.00
CA VAL A 257 8.02 38.44 16.78
C VAL A 257 7.41 39.83 16.68
N LYS A 258 7.11 40.49 17.80
CA LYS A 258 6.64 41.88 17.81
C LYS A 258 7.63 42.81 17.13
N CYS A 259 8.94 42.63 17.31
CA CYS A 259 9.96 43.38 16.58
C CYS A 259 9.91 43.13 15.06
N ILE A 260 9.66 41.89 14.63
CA ILE A 260 9.55 41.52 13.20
C ILE A 260 8.29 42.14 12.57
N ILE A 261 7.18 42.16 13.30
CA ILE A 261 5.90 42.73 12.84
C ILE A 261 5.91 44.27 12.91
N GLY A 262 6.48 44.83 13.98
CA GLY A 262 6.49 46.28 14.27
C GLY A 262 7.29 47.12 13.29
N ASN A 263 8.24 46.52 12.56
CA ASN A 263 9.00 47.18 11.50
C ASN A 263 8.22 47.37 10.18
N LYS A 264 6.91 47.13 10.15
CA LYS A 264 6.03 47.34 8.99
C LYS A 264 5.76 48.84 8.72
N ASN A 265 6.75 49.54 8.16
CA ASN A 265 6.53 50.85 7.54
C ASN A 265 5.86 50.69 6.16
N ASN A 266 4.58 50.29 6.13
CA ASN A 266 3.80 50.13 4.90
C ASN A 266 4.32 49.05 3.91
N MET A 267 5.20 48.14 4.38
CA MET A 267 5.73 47.03 3.57
C MET A 267 4.85 45.78 3.67
N ARG A 268 4.65 45.11 2.53
CA ARG A 268 4.02 43.79 2.44
C ARG A 268 5.02 42.68 2.79
N MET A 269 4.59 41.68 3.55
CA MET A 269 5.43 40.60 4.04
C MET A 269 5.12 39.30 3.30
N ILE A 270 6.15 38.72 2.69
CA ILE A 270 6.12 37.34 2.18
C ILE A 270 6.78 36.46 3.24
N LEU A 271 6.10 35.39 3.64
CA LEU A 271 6.60 34.43 4.61
C LEU A 271 6.92 33.11 3.93
N SER A 272 8.00 32.50 4.36
CA SER A 272 8.42 31.19 3.89
C SER A 272 9.02 30.41 5.06
N ILE A 273 8.42 29.27 5.39
CA ILE A 273 8.79 28.46 6.55
C ILE A 273 9.02 27.03 6.08
N ASP A 274 10.24 26.54 6.27
CA ASP A 274 10.61 25.18 5.92
C ASP A 274 11.66 24.62 6.88
N ARG A 275 11.80 23.30 6.88
CA ARG A 275 13.02 22.67 7.41
C ARG A 275 14.13 22.84 6.38
N LEU A 276 15.39 22.87 6.83
CA LEU A 276 16.53 22.77 5.92
C LEU A 276 16.46 21.41 5.23
N ASP A 277 16.01 21.38 3.97
CA ASP A 277 15.86 20.16 3.19
C ASP A 277 15.81 20.52 1.69
N TYR A 278 16.53 19.77 0.85
CA TYR A 278 16.63 20.04 -0.58
C TYR A 278 15.29 19.85 -1.31
N THR A 279 14.37 19.05 -0.76
CA THR A 279 13.02 18.87 -1.30
C THR A 279 12.21 20.16 -1.30
N LYS A 280 12.54 21.13 -0.43
CA LYS A 280 11.79 22.37 -0.24
C LYS A 280 12.07 23.46 -1.28
N GLY A 281 13.06 23.27 -2.15
CA GLY A 281 13.35 24.21 -3.23
C GLY A 281 13.69 25.62 -2.74
N ILE A 282 14.30 25.76 -1.55
CA ILE A 282 14.55 27.08 -0.92
C ILE A 282 15.45 27.94 -1.80
N LYS A 283 16.45 27.34 -2.44
CA LYS A 283 17.36 28.02 -3.36
C LYS A 283 16.62 28.54 -4.59
N GLU A 284 15.81 27.70 -5.21
CA GLU A 284 14.99 27.99 -6.38
C GLU A 284 14.01 29.13 -6.07
N ARG A 285 13.39 29.07 -4.89
CA ARG A 285 12.49 30.10 -4.36
C ARG A 285 13.17 31.46 -4.20
N LEU A 286 14.37 31.49 -3.60
CA LEU A 286 15.13 32.72 -3.43
C LEU A 286 15.51 33.32 -4.79
N LYS A 287 15.96 32.49 -5.74
CA LYS A 287 16.26 32.93 -7.11
C LYS A 287 15.02 33.52 -7.79
N ALA A 288 13.87 32.88 -7.65
CA ALA A 288 12.60 33.38 -8.17
C ALA A 288 12.15 34.68 -7.50
N PHE A 289 12.39 34.86 -6.21
CA PHE A 289 12.14 36.14 -5.52
C PHE A 289 13.06 37.26 -6.07
N GLY A 290 14.33 36.97 -6.32
CA GLY A 290 15.23 37.90 -7.02
C GLY A 290 14.77 38.25 -8.44
N ARG A 291 14.22 37.27 -9.16
CA ARG A 291 13.60 37.45 -10.48
C ARG A 291 12.39 38.39 -10.41
N PHE A 292 11.50 38.16 -9.44
CA PHE A 292 10.36 39.02 -9.14
C PHE A 292 10.78 40.49 -8.89
N LEU A 293 11.80 40.74 -8.05
CA LEU A 293 12.31 42.11 -7.78
C LEU A 293 13.00 42.76 -8.99
N THR A 294 13.55 41.94 -9.89
CA THR A 294 14.14 42.43 -11.14
C THR A 294 13.06 42.86 -12.12
N GLN A 295 12.03 42.04 -12.30
CA GLN A 295 10.94 42.25 -13.26
C GLN A 295 9.91 43.28 -12.80
N ASN A 296 9.78 43.49 -11.48
CA ASN A 296 8.80 44.40 -10.90
C ASN A 296 9.49 45.40 -9.95
N PRO A 297 10.27 46.37 -10.49
CA PRO A 297 11.01 47.34 -9.67
C PRO A 297 10.12 48.16 -8.72
N GLU A 298 8.83 48.31 -9.04
CA GLU A 298 7.85 49.04 -8.24
C GLU A 298 7.57 48.41 -6.86
N TYR A 299 8.01 47.16 -6.64
CA TYR A 299 7.91 46.42 -5.38
C TYR A 299 9.15 46.51 -4.49
N ARG A 300 10.25 47.07 -5.00
CA ARG A 300 11.45 47.32 -4.18
C ARG A 300 11.10 48.28 -3.05
N GLU A 301 11.65 48.03 -1.86
CA GLU A 301 11.35 48.78 -0.63
C GLU A 301 9.88 48.73 -0.18
N LYS A 302 9.03 47.93 -0.84
CA LYS A 302 7.61 47.71 -0.48
C LYS A 302 7.31 46.26 -0.10
N VAL A 303 8.23 45.34 -0.34
CA VAL A 303 8.09 43.91 -0.03
C VAL A 303 9.35 43.37 0.60
N SER A 304 9.21 42.53 1.61
CA SER A 304 10.32 41.72 2.16
C SER A 304 9.92 40.26 2.28
N LEU A 305 10.89 39.36 2.06
CA LEU A 305 10.77 37.93 2.27
C LEU A 305 11.35 37.54 3.63
N ASN A 306 10.51 37.04 4.53
CA ASN A 306 10.92 36.44 5.78
C ASN A 306 11.07 34.94 5.58
N LEU A 307 12.32 34.49 5.49
CA LEU A 307 12.69 33.10 5.28
C LEU A 307 13.12 32.47 6.61
N ILE A 308 12.29 31.57 7.13
CA ILE A 308 12.55 30.80 8.34
C ILE A 308 12.93 29.37 7.93
N VAL A 309 14.13 28.97 8.31
CA VAL A 309 14.67 27.63 8.04
C VAL A 309 15.00 26.95 9.35
N ALA A 310 14.21 25.95 9.73
CA ALA A 310 14.46 25.14 10.91
C ALA A 310 15.61 24.15 10.67
N PRO A 311 16.60 24.04 11.57
CA PRO A 311 17.67 23.04 11.48
C PRO A 311 17.11 21.62 11.41
N SER A 312 17.68 20.77 10.56
CA SER A 312 17.25 19.38 10.36
C SER A 312 18.42 18.55 9.85
N ARG A 313 18.57 17.31 10.35
CA ARG A 313 19.53 16.30 9.86
C ARG A 313 20.96 16.84 9.69
N VAL A 314 21.46 17.52 10.72
CA VAL A 314 22.74 18.24 10.68
C VAL A 314 23.94 17.32 10.44
N GLU A 315 23.83 16.02 10.75
CA GLU A 315 24.88 15.02 10.56
C GLU A 315 25.02 14.51 9.10
N VAL A 316 24.18 14.98 8.17
CA VAL A 316 24.22 14.55 6.78
C VAL A 316 24.81 15.66 5.91
N ASP A 317 25.97 15.39 5.29
CA ASP A 317 26.80 16.36 4.54
C ASP A 317 26.03 17.24 3.55
N TYR A 318 25.05 16.67 2.84
CA TYR A 318 24.23 17.41 1.87
C TYR A 318 23.48 18.62 2.47
N TYR A 319 23.18 18.59 3.75
CA TYR A 319 22.43 19.67 4.42
C TYR A 319 23.34 20.85 4.75
N ASP A 320 24.59 20.61 5.10
CA ASP A 320 25.56 21.68 5.36
C ASP A 320 25.92 22.42 4.07
N GLU A 321 26.11 21.69 2.96
CA GLU A 321 26.31 22.32 1.65
C GLU A 321 25.08 23.15 1.24
N LEU A 322 23.87 22.59 1.36
CA LEU A 322 22.63 23.32 1.08
C LEU A 322 22.50 24.59 1.92
N ARG A 323 22.87 24.54 3.20
CA ARG A 323 22.86 25.70 4.09
C ARG A 323 23.83 26.79 3.59
N ARG A 324 25.02 26.41 3.13
CA ARG A 324 26.00 27.34 2.56
C ARG A 324 25.43 28.00 1.31
N GLU A 325 24.90 27.22 0.36
CA GLU A 325 24.29 27.73 -0.86
C GLU A 325 23.15 28.72 -0.57
N ILE A 326 22.27 28.41 0.38
CA ILE A 326 21.17 29.30 0.77
C ILE A 326 21.73 30.63 1.30
N LYS A 327 22.73 30.60 2.19
CA LYS A 327 23.36 31.82 2.73
C LYS A 327 24.00 32.68 1.65
N GLU A 328 24.65 32.06 0.67
CA GLU A 328 25.26 32.75 -0.47
C GLU A 328 24.19 33.46 -1.31
N VAL A 329 23.09 32.78 -1.64
CA VAL A 329 21.99 33.38 -2.41
C VAL A 329 21.32 34.51 -1.63
N VAL A 330 21.07 34.33 -0.33
CA VAL A 330 20.52 35.40 0.53
C VAL A 330 21.44 36.62 0.53
N SER A 331 22.74 36.41 0.73
CA SER A 331 23.73 37.50 0.74
C SER A 331 23.79 38.21 -0.61
N GLY A 332 23.77 37.44 -1.71
CA GLY A 332 23.76 38.00 -3.07
C GLY A 332 22.51 38.84 -3.37
N LEU A 333 21.32 38.40 -2.94
CA LEU A 333 20.09 39.16 -3.10
C LEU A 333 20.07 40.44 -2.27
N ASN A 334 20.46 40.34 -0.99
CA ASN A 334 20.52 41.50 -0.11
C ASN A 334 21.58 42.51 -0.56
N GLY A 335 22.75 42.05 -1.04
CA GLY A 335 23.78 42.93 -1.59
C GLY A 335 23.36 43.60 -2.91
N LYS A 336 22.57 42.92 -3.75
CA LYS A 336 22.12 43.45 -5.05
C LYS A 336 20.97 44.45 -4.94
N PHE A 337 20.00 44.20 -4.06
CA PHE A 337 18.76 44.99 -3.98
C PHE A 337 18.61 45.78 -2.69
N GLY A 338 19.31 45.42 -1.62
CA GLY A 338 19.17 46.07 -0.32
C GLY A 338 19.62 47.53 -0.35
N THR A 339 18.98 48.34 0.48
CA THR A 339 19.32 49.73 0.72
C THR A 339 19.64 49.92 2.21
N PHE A 340 20.04 51.14 2.61
CA PHE A 340 20.31 51.42 4.02
C PHE A 340 19.09 51.20 4.94
N SER A 341 17.88 51.34 4.40
CA SER A 341 16.62 51.26 5.16
C SER A 341 15.80 50.00 4.86
N TRP A 342 16.21 49.17 3.90
CA TRP A 342 15.44 48.01 3.45
C TRP A 342 16.32 46.80 3.16
N MET A 343 15.96 45.67 3.79
CA MET A 343 16.47 44.35 3.46
C MET A 343 15.40 43.53 2.70
N PRO A 344 15.71 43.09 1.47
CA PRO A 344 14.81 42.24 0.68
C PRO A 344 14.52 40.89 1.34
N VAL A 345 15.52 40.26 1.97
CA VAL A 345 15.40 38.93 2.58
C VAL A 345 15.88 38.95 4.03
N TRP A 346 14.98 38.62 4.95
CA TRP A 346 15.28 38.33 6.36
C TRP A 346 15.40 36.82 6.55
N PHE A 347 16.63 36.34 6.77
CA PHE A 347 16.92 34.91 6.90
C PHE A 347 17.12 34.52 8.37
N PHE A 348 16.31 33.59 8.86
CA PHE A 348 16.37 33.04 10.20
C PHE A 348 16.68 31.54 10.14
N TYR A 349 17.84 31.14 10.67
CA TYR A 349 18.23 29.74 10.81
C TYR A 349 18.04 29.27 12.26
N ARG A 350 16.77 29.10 12.66
CA ARG A 350 16.35 28.67 14.01
C ARG A 350 14.92 28.14 13.97
N SER A 351 14.57 27.36 14.99
CA SER A 351 13.18 26.97 15.23
C SER A 351 12.42 28.07 15.97
N PHE A 352 11.15 28.25 15.64
CA PHE A 352 10.23 29.16 16.33
C PHE A 352 9.16 28.36 17.07
N SER A 353 8.62 28.92 18.15
CA SER A 353 7.46 28.35 18.84
C SER A 353 6.22 28.38 17.92
N GLN A 354 5.25 27.49 18.16
CA GLN A 354 3.98 27.53 17.42
C GLN A 354 3.27 28.88 17.57
N GLU A 355 3.36 29.52 18.73
CA GLU A 355 2.75 30.83 18.97
C GLU A 355 3.43 31.93 18.15
N SER A 356 4.77 31.89 18.06
CA SER A 356 5.55 32.78 17.20
C SER A 356 5.17 32.59 15.73
N LEU A 357 4.98 31.34 15.27
CA LEU A 357 4.56 31.05 13.90
C LEU A 357 3.15 31.55 13.59
N ILE A 358 2.18 31.37 14.50
CA ILE A 358 0.81 31.89 14.34
C ILE A 358 0.82 33.41 14.18
N ALA A 359 1.63 34.12 14.98
CA ALA A 359 1.78 35.56 14.86
C ALA A 359 2.31 35.96 13.48
N LEU A 360 3.36 35.29 13.02
CA LEU A 360 3.92 35.50 11.68
C LEU A 360 2.93 35.20 10.57
N TYR A 361 2.19 34.07 10.66
CA TYR A 361 1.16 33.73 9.69
C TYR A 361 0.12 34.86 9.57
N ARG A 362 -0.38 35.36 10.70
CA ARG A 362 -1.40 36.43 10.75
C ARG A 362 -0.96 37.72 10.10
N ASP A 363 0.29 38.10 10.31
CA ASP A 363 0.82 39.35 9.81
C ASP A 363 1.53 39.20 8.44
N SER A 364 1.48 38.05 7.76
CA SER A 364 2.13 37.87 6.44
C SER A 364 1.14 37.88 5.29
N ASP A 365 1.29 38.79 4.33
CA ASP A 365 0.39 38.97 3.17
C ASP A 365 0.39 37.79 2.20
N VAL A 366 1.54 37.15 2.03
CA VAL A 366 1.71 35.99 1.16
C VAL A 366 2.52 34.92 1.86
N LEU A 367 2.07 33.66 1.83
CA LEU A 367 2.90 32.50 2.14
C LEU A 367 3.45 31.91 0.84
N LEU A 368 4.78 31.75 0.77
CA LEU A 368 5.47 31.20 -0.39
C LEU A 368 6.02 29.80 -0.07
N VAL A 369 5.38 28.78 -0.64
CA VAL A 369 5.66 27.36 -0.41
C VAL A 369 5.89 26.66 -1.74
N THR A 370 7.14 26.60 -2.18
CA THR A 370 7.50 26.08 -3.51
C THR A 370 8.44 24.87 -3.41
N PRO A 371 8.04 23.77 -2.73
CA PRO A 371 8.85 22.57 -2.70
C PRO A 371 8.96 21.97 -4.11
N LEU A 372 10.08 21.33 -4.39
CA LEU A 372 10.29 20.53 -5.59
C LEU A 372 9.49 19.23 -5.53
N ARG A 373 9.34 18.65 -4.32
CA ARG A 373 8.44 17.53 -4.04
C ARG A 373 8.10 17.53 -2.55
N ASP A 374 6.83 17.33 -2.19
CA ASP A 374 6.41 17.28 -0.79
C ASP A 374 5.18 16.36 -0.63
N GLY A 375 5.15 15.53 0.41
CA GLY A 375 4.06 14.58 0.63
C GLY A 375 2.71 15.26 0.85
N MET A 376 2.70 16.36 1.63
CA MET A 376 1.50 17.15 1.89
C MET A 376 1.83 18.64 2.02
N ASN A 377 2.64 19.02 3.01
CA ASN A 377 2.90 20.40 3.42
C ASN A 377 1.78 21.04 4.28
N LEU A 378 1.85 20.82 5.60
CA LEU A 378 0.87 21.34 6.55
C LEU A 378 0.99 22.87 6.78
N VAL A 379 2.16 23.47 6.56
CA VAL A 379 2.41 24.91 6.73
C VAL A 379 1.42 25.76 5.91
N CYS A 380 1.04 25.30 4.71
CA CYS A 380 0.01 25.96 3.90
C CYS A 380 -1.35 25.99 4.61
N LYS A 381 -1.76 24.87 5.21
CA LYS A 381 -3.03 24.75 5.93
C LYS A 381 -3.01 25.59 7.21
N GLU A 382 -1.89 25.59 7.93
CA GLU A 382 -1.68 26.38 9.15
C GLU A 382 -1.79 27.88 8.90
N TYR A 383 -1.16 28.36 7.81
CA TYR A 383 -1.23 29.76 7.41
C TYR A 383 -2.66 30.18 7.07
N ILE A 384 -3.36 29.41 6.23
CA ILE A 384 -4.75 29.71 5.87
C ILE A 384 -5.61 29.72 7.13
N ALA A 385 -5.56 28.68 7.96
CA ALA A 385 -6.33 28.64 9.20
C ALA A 385 -6.05 29.83 10.14
N SER A 386 -4.81 30.32 10.16
CA SER A 386 -4.41 31.47 10.98
C SER A 386 -4.89 32.82 10.44
N ARG A 387 -5.08 32.96 9.11
CA ARG A 387 -5.53 34.18 8.42
C ARG A 387 -7.07 34.32 8.43
N THR A 388 -7.63 34.49 9.62
CA THR A 388 -9.09 34.63 9.81
C THR A 388 -9.70 35.93 9.28
N ASP A 389 -8.87 36.87 8.81
CA ASP A 389 -9.29 38.03 8.02
C ASP A 389 -9.62 37.67 6.56
N TYR A 390 -9.22 36.48 6.09
CA TYR A 390 -9.34 36.00 4.72
C TYR A 390 -8.58 36.84 3.68
N GLU A 391 -7.59 37.63 4.10
CA GLU A 391 -6.86 38.57 3.21
C GLU A 391 -5.44 38.10 2.85
N GLY A 392 -4.95 37.03 3.45
CA GLY A 392 -3.68 36.38 3.10
C GLY A 392 -3.80 35.52 1.84
N MET A 393 -2.70 35.21 1.16
CA MET A 393 -2.71 34.32 -0.01
C MET A 393 -1.53 33.35 -0.02
N VAL A 394 -1.74 32.15 -0.55
CA VAL A 394 -0.68 31.14 -0.68
C VAL A 394 -0.24 31.02 -2.13
N VAL A 395 1.07 31.08 -2.36
CA VAL A 395 1.70 30.65 -3.61
C VAL A 395 2.33 29.29 -3.36
N ILE A 396 1.79 28.25 -4.01
CA ILE A 396 2.12 26.85 -3.73
C ILE A 396 2.66 26.12 -4.97
N SER A 397 3.64 25.24 -4.79
CA SER A 397 4.06 24.31 -5.84
C SER A 397 2.99 23.27 -6.13
N GLU A 398 2.75 22.97 -7.41
CA GLU A 398 1.91 21.84 -7.85
C GLU A 398 2.43 20.47 -7.36
N THR A 399 3.70 20.39 -6.95
CA THR A 399 4.32 19.14 -6.46
C THR A 399 4.22 18.96 -4.93
N ALA A 400 3.49 19.83 -4.23
CA ALA A 400 3.10 19.63 -2.84
C ALA A 400 1.74 18.94 -2.75
N GLY A 401 1.59 17.90 -1.91
CA GLY A 401 0.29 17.22 -1.76
C GLY A 401 -0.88 18.16 -1.42
N ALA A 402 -0.64 19.22 -0.64
CA ALA A 402 -1.65 20.22 -0.27
C ALA A 402 -2.17 21.01 -1.48
N ALA A 403 -1.45 21.08 -2.60
CA ALA A 403 -1.95 21.71 -3.82
C ALA A 403 -3.15 20.95 -4.42
N SER A 404 -3.24 19.64 -4.18
CA SER A 404 -4.40 18.83 -4.59
C SER A 404 -5.67 19.19 -3.80
N GLU A 405 -5.50 19.69 -2.58
CA GLU A 405 -6.63 20.14 -1.74
C GLU A 405 -6.86 21.64 -1.80
N LEU A 406 -5.85 22.47 -2.08
CA LEU A 406 -5.92 23.93 -2.06
C LEU A 406 -5.96 24.52 -3.47
N GLY A 407 -6.89 24.04 -4.30
CA GLY A 407 -7.02 24.46 -5.70
C GLY A 407 -7.29 25.96 -5.90
N GLU A 408 -7.77 26.66 -4.87
CA GLU A 408 -8.00 28.11 -4.90
C GLU A 408 -6.74 28.94 -4.64
N ALA A 409 -5.63 28.32 -4.22
CA ALA A 409 -4.33 28.97 -4.07
C ALA A 409 -3.73 29.39 -5.42
N VAL A 410 -2.64 30.16 -5.39
CA VAL A 410 -1.85 30.47 -6.58
C VAL A 410 -0.86 29.33 -6.82
N VAL A 411 -1.28 28.35 -7.63
CA VAL A 411 -0.45 27.18 -7.98
C VAL A 411 0.59 27.55 -9.02
N VAL A 412 1.84 27.12 -8.81
CA VAL A 412 2.99 27.36 -9.70
C VAL A 412 3.82 26.10 -9.89
N ASN A 413 4.55 26.01 -10.99
CA ASN A 413 5.58 24.98 -11.16
C ASN A 413 6.88 25.44 -10.50
N ALA A 414 7.40 24.66 -9.53
CA ALA A 414 8.60 25.04 -8.78
C ALA A 414 9.90 25.10 -9.63
N ASN A 415 9.91 24.51 -10.83
CA ASN A 415 11.05 24.56 -11.74
C ASN A 415 11.04 25.81 -12.64
N ASP A 416 9.91 26.50 -12.77
CA ASP A 416 9.79 27.74 -13.54
C ASP A 416 9.88 28.96 -12.62
N TYR A 417 11.06 29.57 -12.56
CA TYR A 417 11.31 30.77 -11.74
C TYR A 417 10.44 31.96 -12.16
N ASP A 418 10.10 32.05 -13.46
CA ASP A 418 9.23 33.11 -13.97
C ASP A 418 7.77 32.84 -13.58
N ALA A 419 7.33 31.58 -13.53
CA ALA A 419 6.02 31.22 -12.97
C ALA A 419 5.91 31.56 -11.48
N ILE A 420 6.93 31.26 -10.67
CA ILE A 420 6.96 31.64 -9.25
C ILE A 420 6.91 33.16 -9.12
N ALA A 421 7.72 33.91 -9.89
CA ALA A 421 7.72 35.37 -9.85
C ALA A 421 6.36 35.98 -10.24
N ARG A 422 5.72 35.47 -11.30
CA ARG A 422 4.35 35.83 -11.68
C ARG A 422 3.33 35.46 -10.61
N GLY A 423 3.51 34.31 -9.95
CA GLY A 423 2.67 33.85 -8.85
C GLY A 423 2.73 34.78 -7.63
N ILE A 424 3.94 35.19 -7.23
CA ILE A 424 4.16 36.19 -6.18
C ILE A 424 3.44 37.51 -6.53
N LYS A 425 3.66 38.02 -7.75
CA LYS A 425 3.00 39.24 -8.22
C LYS A 425 1.48 39.10 -8.18
N ARG A 426 0.94 38.00 -8.71
CA ARG A 426 -0.50 37.72 -8.70
C ARG A 426 -1.07 37.69 -7.28
N ALA A 427 -0.40 37.02 -6.33
CA ALA A 427 -0.85 36.95 -4.94
C ALA A 427 -0.85 38.32 -4.26
N LEU A 428 0.15 39.16 -4.56
CA LEU A 428 0.26 40.52 -4.02
C LEU A 428 -0.78 41.47 -4.63
N ASP A 429 -1.00 41.41 -5.95
CA ASP A 429 -1.94 42.27 -6.69
C ASP A 429 -3.39 41.80 -6.65
N MET A 430 -3.66 40.58 -6.13
CA MET A 430 -5.01 40.01 -6.13
C MET A 430 -5.99 40.94 -5.38
N PRO A 431 -7.13 41.31 -6.01
CA PRO A 431 -8.14 42.15 -5.37
C PRO A 431 -8.64 41.53 -4.05
N ARG A 432 -8.92 42.38 -3.07
CA ARG A 432 -9.37 41.96 -1.73
C ARG A 432 -10.58 41.03 -1.77
N GLU A 433 -11.57 41.34 -2.61
CA GLU A 433 -12.79 40.52 -2.76
C GLU A 433 -12.48 39.12 -3.29
N GLU A 434 -11.56 39.00 -4.25
CA GLU A 434 -11.12 37.71 -4.78
C GLU A 434 -10.36 36.91 -3.71
N LYS A 435 -9.47 37.55 -2.94
CA LYS A 435 -8.77 36.89 -1.82
C LYS A 435 -9.74 36.33 -0.81
N ILE A 436 -10.73 37.13 -0.38
CA ILE A 436 -11.74 36.71 0.59
C ILE A 436 -12.56 35.53 0.05
N ALA A 437 -12.98 35.59 -1.22
CA ALA A 437 -13.76 34.52 -1.84
C ALA A 437 -12.98 33.19 -1.89
N ARG A 438 -11.72 33.21 -2.35
CA ARG A 438 -10.84 32.03 -2.40
C ARG A 438 -10.57 31.46 -1.00
N ASN A 439 -10.21 32.33 -0.05
CA ASN A 439 -9.92 31.89 1.32
C ASN A 439 -11.14 31.28 1.99
N LYS A 440 -12.34 31.83 1.82
CA LYS A 440 -13.56 31.23 2.40
C LYS A 440 -13.76 29.77 1.96
N ILE A 441 -13.42 29.43 0.72
CA ILE A 441 -13.52 28.05 0.22
C ILE A 441 -12.46 27.16 0.90
N MET A 442 -11.19 27.59 0.91
CA MET A 442 -10.10 26.86 1.55
C MET A 442 -10.36 26.65 3.05
N HIS A 443 -10.84 27.68 3.76
CA HIS A 443 -11.20 27.57 5.18
C HIS A 443 -12.31 26.55 5.43
N ARG A 444 -13.37 26.51 4.61
CA ARG A 444 -14.43 25.48 4.76
C ARG A 444 -13.86 24.07 4.65
N ARG A 445 -12.94 23.87 3.69
CA ARG A 445 -12.29 22.57 3.47
C ARG A 445 -11.39 22.19 4.66
N ILE A 446 -10.47 23.07 5.07
CA ILE A 446 -9.53 22.78 6.17
C ILE A 446 -10.26 22.64 7.52
N LYS A 447 -11.35 23.38 7.72
CA LYS A 447 -12.20 23.24 8.92
C LYS A 447 -12.91 21.88 8.99
N HIS A 448 -13.22 21.28 7.85
CA HIS A 448 -13.87 19.97 7.80
C HIS A 448 -12.85 18.83 7.85
N TYR A 449 -11.82 18.89 7.01
CA TYR A 449 -10.73 17.92 6.93
C TYR A 449 -9.63 18.26 7.95
N THR A 450 -9.99 18.14 9.23
CA THR A 450 -9.06 18.31 10.35
C THR A 450 -8.16 17.08 10.52
N VAL A 451 -7.19 17.19 11.41
CA VAL A 451 -6.35 16.05 11.76
C VAL A 451 -7.11 14.94 12.50
N ASP A 452 -8.12 15.29 13.30
CA ASP A 452 -9.00 14.30 13.93
C ASP A 452 -9.86 13.58 12.89
N PHE A 453 -10.40 14.31 11.90
CA PHE A 453 -11.15 13.72 10.78
C PHE A 453 -10.29 12.73 10.00
N TRP A 454 -9.03 13.09 9.70
CA TRP A 454 -8.08 12.19 9.04
C TRP A 454 -7.89 10.87 9.82
N ALA A 455 -7.74 10.95 11.13
CA ALA A 455 -7.57 9.77 11.97
C ALA A 455 -8.86 8.93 12.09
N ASP A 456 -10.01 9.56 12.25
CA ASP A 456 -11.32 8.90 12.32
C ASP A 456 -11.61 8.15 11.01
N ASP A 457 -11.36 8.80 9.87
CA ASP A 457 -11.60 8.24 8.54
C ASP A 457 -10.68 7.04 8.30
N PHE A 458 -9.39 7.16 8.61
CA PHE A 458 -8.43 6.05 8.49
C PHE A 458 -8.80 4.86 9.38
N LEU A 459 -9.08 5.10 10.66
CA LEU A 459 -9.43 4.03 11.61
C LEU A 459 -10.77 3.37 11.27
N SER A 460 -11.73 4.14 10.77
CA SER A 460 -13.02 3.62 10.30
C SER A 460 -12.85 2.77 9.05
N ALA A 461 -12.04 3.21 8.09
CA ALA A 461 -11.71 2.45 6.89
C ALA A 461 -10.97 1.14 7.22
N LEU A 462 -10.05 1.15 8.19
CA LEU A 462 -9.35 -0.05 8.65
C LEU A 462 -10.33 -1.06 9.24
N LYS A 463 -11.18 -0.62 10.18
CA LYS A 463 -12.21 -1.49 10.78
C LYS A 463 -13.15 -2.08 9.75
N ARG A 464 -13.61 -1.28 8.78
CA ARG A 464 -14.47 -1.75 7.67
C ARG A 464 -13.76 -2.81 6.83
N THR A 465 -12.50 -2.58 6.48
CA THR A 465 -11.72 -3.50 5.66
C THR A 465 -11.56 -4.86 6.35
N VAL A 466 -11.21 -4.87 7.64
CA VAL A 466 -11.10 -6.11 8.42
C VAL A 466 -12.46 -6.82 8.51
N GLN A 467 -13.55 -6.09 8.79
CA GLN A 467 -14.90 -6.65 8.86
C GLN A 467 -15.34 -7.27 7.53
N ASP A 468 -15.12 -6.59 6.41
CA ASP A 468 -15.45 -7.07 5.05
C ASP A 468 -14.71 -8.38 4.75
N SER A 469 -13.40 -8.45 5.08
CA SER A 469 -12.60 -9.66 4.92
C SER A 469 -13.13 -10.79 5.81
N THR A 470 -13.38 -10.54 7.10
CA THR A 470 -13.89 -11.58 8.01
C THR A 470 -15.28 -12.08 7.62
N GLN A 471 -16.22 -11.21 7.24
CA GLN A 471 -17.57 -11.62 6.84
C GLN A 471 -17.55 -12.50 5.59
N THR A 472 -16.74 -12.12 4.60
CA THR A 472 -16.58 -12.89 3.36
C THR A 472 -16.02 -14.30 3.65
N ILE A 473 -15.03 -14.41 4.54
CA ILE A 473 -14.42 -15.69 4.94
C ILE A 473 -15.40 -16.53 5.79
N VAL A 474 -16.08 -15.91 6.75
CA VAL A 474 -16.88 -16.61 7.78
C VAL A 474 -18.26 -17.06 7.30
N GLN A 475 -18.88 -16.36 6.33
CA GLN A 475 -20.19 -16.75 5.81
C GLN A 475 -20.16 -18.03 4.96
N LYS A 476 -18.99 -18.45 4.48
CA LYS A 476 -18.87 -19.61 3.59
C LYS A 476 -17.73 -20.58 3.95
N SER A 477 -17.12 -20.46 5.13
CA SER A 477 -16.05 -21.40 5.54
C SER A 477 -16.60 -22.82 5.77
N MET A 478 -15.96 -23.81 5.14
CA MET A 478 -16.30 -25.22 5.31
C MET A 478 -16.09 -25.73 6.74
N GLU A 479 -15.24 -25.07 7.53
CA GLU A 479 -14.89 -25.48 8.89
C GLU A 479 -16.10 -25.44 9.85
N LYS A 480 -17.03 -24.50 9.64
CA LYS A 480 -18.27 -24.41 10.44
C LYS A 480 -19.15 -25.64 10.27
N ASP A 481 -19.25 -26.13 9.03
CA ASP A 481 -20.11 -27.26 8.67
C ASP A 481 -19.35 -28.58 8.57
N SER A 482 -18.08 -28.63 9.01
CA SER A 482 -17.24 -29.83 9.00
C SER A 482 -17.96 -31.04 9.59
N LYS A 483 -18.65 -30.88 10.73
CA LYS A 483 -19.42 -31.96 11.37
C LYS A 483 -20.61 -32.45 10.54
N LEU A 484 -21.26 -31.55 9.81
CA LEU A 484 -22.38 -31.90 8.94
C LEU A 484 -21.89 -32.67 7.72
N ILE A 485 -20.79 -32.21 7.12
CA ILE A 485 -20.14 -32.86 5.97
C ILE A 485 -19.59 -34.24 6.38
N GLU A 486 -18.92 -34.34 7.52
CA GLU A 486 -18.41 -35.61 8.07
C GLU A 486 -19.54 -36.62 8.34
N LYS A 487 -20.68 -36.17 8.88
CA LYS A 487 -21.85 -37.04 9.08
C LYS A 487 -22.46 -37.49 7.76
N ALA A 488 -22.59 -36.58 6.79
CA ALA A 488 -23.09 -36.92 5.46
C ALA A 488 -22.17 -37.94 4.79
N TYR A 489 -20.85 -37.75 4.90
CA TYR A 489 -19.84 -38.69 4.44
C TYR A 489 -20.01 -40.07 5.08
N GLN A 490 -20.04 -40.16 6.42
CA GLN A 490 -20.20 -41.45 7.12
C GLN A 490 -21.48 -42.19 6.74
N LYS A 491 -22.61 -41.48 6.63
CA LYS A 491 -23.91 -42.07 6.28
C LYS A 491 -24.00 -42.54 4.84
N ALA A 492 -23.26 -41.89 3.94
CA ALA A 492 -23.32 -42.17 2.52
C ALA A 492 -22.80 -43.57 2.19
N THR A 493 -23.53 -44.24 1.30
CA THR A 493 -23.26 -45.60 0.83
C THR A 493 -22.50 -45.60 -0.49
N LYS A 494 -22.58 -44.52 -1.27
CA LYS A 494 -21.91 -44.37 -2.56
C LYS A 494 -21.50 -42.92 -2.80
N ARG A 495 -20.20 -42.67 -2.76
CA ARG A 495 -19.60 -41.34 -2.67
C ARG A 495 -18.77 -41.05 -3.90
N ILE A 496 -18.79 -39.81 -4.37
CA ILE A 496 -17.93 -39.35 -5.47
C ILE A 496 -17.19 -38.06 -5.09
N PHE A 497 -15.92 -38.01 -5.47
CA PHE A 497 -15.03 -36.87 -5.29
C PHE A 497 -14.58 -36.35 -6.65
N PHE A 498 -14.83 -35.08 -6.93
CA PHE A 498 -14.24 -34.35 -8.05
C PHE A 498 -13.17 -33.40 -7.51
N LEU A 499 -11.91 -33.76 -7.70
CA LEU A 499 -10.78 -33.00 -7.17
C LEU A 499 -10.02 -32.39 -8.33
N ASP A 500 -10.04 -31.06 -8.44
CA ASP A 500 -9.06 -30.39 -9.27
C ASP A 500 -7.64 -30.58 -8.71
N TYR A 501 -6.63 -30.43 -9.57
CA TYR A 501 -5.24 -30.73 -9.23
C TYR A 501 -4.42 -29.49 -8.86
N ASP A 502 -4.29 -28.54 -9.78
CA ASP A 502 -3.42 -27.36 -9.64
C ASP A 502 -4.10 -26.29 -8.79
N GLY A 503 -3.41 -25.70 -7.81
CA GLY A 503 -4.03 -24.75 -6.88
C GLY A 503 -4.99 -25.40 -5.87
N THR A 504 -5.48 -26.61 -6.13
CA THR A 504 -6.41 -27.36 -5.28
C THR A 504 -5.74 -28.43 -4.42
N LEU A 505 -4.97 -29.34 -5.03
CA LEU A 505 -4.23 -30.40 -4.33
C LEU A 505 -2.74 -30.09 -4.18
N VAL A 506 -2.20 -29.24 -5.06
CA VAL A 506 -0.79 -28.81 -5.08
C VAL A 506 -0.78 -27.30 -5.34
N GLY A 507 0.06 -26.54 -4.62
CA GLY A 507 0.22 -25.10 -4.89
C GLY A 507 0.85 -24.82 -6.26
N PHE A 508 0.65 -23.61 -6.77
CA PHE A 508 1.24 -23.21 -8.06
C PHE A 508 2.77 -23.19 -8.01
N THR A 509 3.40 -23.83 -8.99
CA THR A 509 4.86 -23.77 -9.20
C THR A 509 5.18 -22.96 -10.46
N PRO A 510 6.32 -22.23 -10.49
CA PRO A 510 6.74 -21.47 -11.67
C PRO A 510 6.92 -22.34 -12.94
N LEU A 511 7.31 -23.60 -12.76
CA LEU A 511 7.48 -24.59 -13.82
C LEU A 511 6.41 -25.68 -13.69
N LEU A 512 5.67 -25.95 -14.76
CA LEU A 512 4.57 -26.93 -14.80
C LEU A 512 5.00 -28.35 -14.41
N GLU A 513 6.25 -28.71 -14.71
CA GLU A 513 6.84 -30.02 -14.38
C GLU A 513 7.20 -30.19 -12.91
N GLN A 514 7.28 -29.10 -12.13
CA GLN A 514 7.60 -29.14 -10.71
C GLN A 514 6.38 -29.39 -9.82
N ALA A 515 5.17 -29.32 -10.37
CA ALA A 515 3.92 -29.57 -9.65
C ALA A 515 3.63 -31.07 -9.44
N LYS A 516 4.65 -31.94 -9.49
CA LYS A 516 4.47 -33.39 -9.31
C LYS A 516 3.88 -33.70 -7.93
N PRO A 517 3.05 -34.75 -7.81
CA PRO A 517 2.45 -35.11 -6.53
C PRO A 517 3.55 -35.62 -5.59
N ASP A 518 3.62 -35.05 -4.39
CA ASP A 518 4.51 -35.55 -3.35
C ASP A 518 4.01 -36.88 -2.77
N LYS A 519 4.86 -37.52 -1.95
CA LYS A 519 4.55 -38.81 -1.33
C LYS A 519 3.34 -38.75 -0.42
N GLU A 520 3.09 -37.61 0.24
CA GLU A 520 1.98 -37.43 1.15
C GLU A 520 0.65 -37.42 0.39
N LEU A 521 0.58 -36.65 -0.71
CA LEU A 521 -0.60 -36.59 -1.57
C LEU A 521 -0.90 -37.95 -2.22
N LYS A 522 0.11 -38.65 -2.75
CA LYS A 522 -0.09 -40.00 -3.30
C LYS A 522 -0.64 -40.96 -2.24
N ALA A 523 -0.06 -40.98 -1.04
CA ALA A 523 -0.52 -41.84 0.04
C ALA A 523 -1.96 -41.50 0.48
N LEU A 524 -2.30 -40.21 0.51
CA LEU A 524 -3.63 -39.72 0.83
C LEU A 524 -4.68 -40.17 -0.19
N LEU A 525 -4.41 -39.98 -1.48
CA LEU A 525 -5.30 -40.43 -2.57
C LEU A 525 -5.46 -41.96 -2.54
N GLN A 526 -4.37 -42.70 -2.33
CA GLN A 526 -4.41 -44.16 -2.17
C GLN A 526 -5.32 -44.60 -1.01
N LYS A 527 -5.25 -43.93 0.14
CA LYS A 527 -6.13 -44.24 1.27
C LYS A 527 -7.60 -43.98 0.93
N LEU A 528 -7.91 -42.88 0.25
CA LEU A 528 -9.28 -42.57 -0.17
C LEU A 528 -9.84 -43.61 -1.15
N THR A 529 -9.04 -44.04 -2.12
CA THR A 529 -9.45 -45.04 -3.14
C THR A 529 -9.56 -46.47 -2.59
N LYS A 530 -9.02 -46.75 -1.39
CA LYS A 530 -9.13 -48.07 -0.77
C LYS A 530 -10.52 -48.37 -0.21
N ASP A 531 -11.29 -47.34 0.13
CA ASP A 531 -12.69 -47.52 0.52
C ASP A 531 -13.54 -47.73 -0.74
N PRO A 532 -14.18 -48.91 -0.91
CA PRO A 532 -14.96 -49.21 -2.11
C PRO A 532 -16.22 -48.33 -2.25
N LYS A 533 -16.64 -47.62 -1.19
CA LYS A 533 -17.72 -46.62 -1.28
C LYS A 533 -17.29 -45.35 -2.00
N ASN A 534 -15.99 -45.09 -2.12
CA ASN A 534 -15.45 -43.86 -2.70
C ASN A 534 -15.11 -44.05 -4.18
N THR A 535 -15.71 -43.24 -5.04
CA THR A 535 -15.24 -42.99 -6.41
C THR A 535 -14.43 -41.71 -6.41
N VAL A 536 -13.11 -41.79 -6.65
CA VAL A 536 -12.24 -40.61 -6.69
C VAL A 536 -11.94 -40.25 -8.15
N VAL A 537 -12.25 -39.00 -8.51
CA VAL A 537 -12.04 -38.44 -9.85
C VAL A 537 -11.12 -37.22 -9.73
N ILE A 538 -9.95 -37.31 -10.36
CA ILE A 538 -9.08 -36.14 -10.55
C ILE A 538 -9.52 -35.45 -11.83
N ILE A 539 -9.90 -34.17 -11.75
CA ILE A 539 -10.42 -33.41 -12.89
C ILE A 539 -9.59 -32.16 -13.13
N SER A 540 -8.76 -32.16 -14.17
CA SER A 540 -7.75 -31.12 -14.38
C SER A 540 -7.74 -30.58 -15.81
N GLY A 541 -7.27 -29.35 -15.96
CA GLY A 541 -6.94 -28.75 -17.24
C GLY A 541 -5.68 -29.33 -17.91
N ARG A 542 -4.86 -30.10 -17.17
CA ARG A 542 -3.61 -30.68 -17.66
C ARG A 542 -3.82 -31.70 -18.79
N GLU A 543 -2.78 -31.90 -19.58
CA GLU A 543 -2.74 -32.92 -20.62
C GLU A 543 -2.75 -34.34 -20.04
N ARG A 544 -3.33 -35.27 -20.80
CA ARG A 544 -3.56 -36.66 -20.38
C ARG A 544 -2.27 -37.39 -20.00
N TYR A 545 -1.20 -37.22 -20.77
CA TYR A 545 0.05 -37.95 -20.56
C TYR A 545 0.77 -37.53 -19.27
N SER A 546 0.74 -36.25 -18.93
CA SER A 546 1.32 -35.76 -17.67
C SER A 546 0.59 -36.32 -16.45
N LEU A 547 -0.76 -36.33 -16.48
CA LEU A 547 -1.56 -36.87 -15.39
C LEU A 547 -1.42 -38.40 -15.27
N GLU A 548 -1.27 -39.09 -16.39
CA GLU A 548 -1.01 -40.53 -16.43
C GLU A 548 0.36 -40.87 -15.83
N GLU A 549 1.41 -40.14 -16.17
CA GLU A 549 2.74 -40.32 -15.54
C GLU A 549 2.66 -40.13 -14.02
N TRP A 550 1.86 -39.18 -13.56
CA TRP A 550 1.85 -38.77 -12.15
C TRP A 550 0.95 -39.62 -11.27
N LEU A 551 -0.24 -40.00 -11.77
CA LEU A 551 -1.32 -40.61 -10.99
C LEU A 551 -1.85 -41.89 -11.64
N GLY A 552 -1.31 -42.31 -12.78
CA GLY A 552 -1.74 -43.51 -13.51
C GLY A 552 -1.61 -44.81 -12.71
N ASP A 553 -0.67 -44.84 -11.76
CA ASP A 553 -0.43 -45.94 -10.83
C ASP A 553 -1.50 -46.08 -9.73
N LEU A 554 -2.42 -45.12 -9.62
CA LEU A 554 -3.47 -45.11 -8.60
C LEU A 554 -4.81 -45.62 -9.16
N ASN A 555 -5.57 -46.30 -8.31
CA ASN A 555 -6.92 -46.78 -8.61
C ASN A 555 -7.95 -45.64 -8.54
N LEU A 556 -7.83 -44.66 -9.43
CA LEU A 556 -8.71 -43.49 -9.52
C LEU A 556 -9.07 -43.17 -10.98
N HIS A 557 -10.14 -42.41 -11.16
CA HIS A 557 -10.53 -41.88 -12.46
C HIS A 557 -9.79 -40.59 -12.74
N ILE A 558 -9.37 -40.39 -14.00
CA ILE A 558 -8.71 -39.17 -14.43
C ILE A 558 -9.51 -38.54 -15.56
N VAL A 559 -9.83 -37.25 -15.38
CA VAL A 559 -10.42 -36.39 -16.39
C VAL A 559 -9.37 -35.34 -16.74
N ALA A 560 -8.82 -35.43 -17.95
CA ALA A 560 -7.80 -34.52 -18.44
C ALA A 560 -8.39 -33.50 -19.41
N SER A 561 -7.64 -32.43 -19.67
CA SER A 561 -7.96 -31.47 -20.72
C SER A 561 -9.36 -30.88 -20.58
N HIS A 562 -9.71 -30.45 -19.37
CA HIS A 562 -11.01 -29.85 -19.05
C HIS A 562 -12.22 -30.71 -19.46
N GLY A 563 -12.14 -32.05 -19.40
CA GLY A 563 -13.29 -32.93 -19.69
C GLY A 563 -13.26 -33.64 -21.04
N LEU A 564 -12.25 -33.39 -21.88
CA LEU A 564 -12.14 -34.03 -23.20
C LEU A 564 -11.77 -35.52 -23.10
N TRP A 565 -10.91 -35.85 -22.15
CA TRP A 565 -10.33 -37.18 -22.02
C TRP A 565 -10.70 -37.79 -20.67
N ILE A 566 -11.25 -39.00 -20.69
CA ILE A 566 -11.58 -39.76 -19.48
C ILE A 566 -10.80 -41.07 -19.48
N ARG A 567 -10.17 -41.38 -18.35
CA ARG A 567 -9.55 -42.68 -18.06
C ARG A 567 -10.20 -43.27 -16.82
N HIS A 568 -10.75 -44.47 -16.94
CA HIS A 568 -11.14 -45.28 -15.79
C HIS A 568 -9.94 -46.10 -15.29
N PRO A 569 -9.93 -46.54 -14.01
CA PRO A 569 -8.86 -47.39 -13.52
C PRO A 569 -8.63 -48.60 -14.40
N GLU A 570 -7.36 -48.89 -14.70
CA GLU A 570 -6.94 -50.02 -15.54
C GLU A 570 -7.55 -50.04 -16.97
N GLN A 571 -8.08 -48.91 -17.46
CA GLN A 571 -8.62 -48.77 -18.80
C GLN A 571 -7.85 -47.72 -19.61
N ASP A 572 -7.97 -47.80 -20.94
CA ASP A 572 -7.42 -46.82 -21.87
C ASP A 572 -8.21 -45.50 -21.87
N TRP A 573 -7.56 -44.44 -22.35
CA TRP A 573 -8.19 -43.13 -22.52
C TRP A 573 -9.30 -43.15 -23.56
N THR A 574 -10.46 -42.60 -23.19
CA THR A 574 -11.59 -42.38 -24.07
C THR A 574 -11.80 -40.90 -24.31
N MET A 575 -12.04 -40.52 -25.58
CA MET A 575 -12.38 -39.15 -25.95
C MET A 575 -13.88 -38.97 -25.79
N THR A 576 -14.32 -37.93 -25.08
CA THR A 576 -15.74 -37.71 -24.77
C THR A 576 -16.53 -37.12 -25.94
N MET A 577 -15.84 -36.51 -26.92
CA MET A 577 -16.46 -35.94 -28.12
C MET A 577 -15.46 -35.82 -29.28
N SER A 578 -15.96 -35.85 -30.52
CA SER A 578 -15.17 -35.51 -31.71
C SER A 578 -14.99 -34.00 -31.84
N LEU A 579 -13.76 -33.56 -32.08
CA LEU A 579 -13.41 -32.15 -32.22
C LEU A 579 -13.22 -31.76 -33.70
N ASP A 580 -13.74 -30.59 -34.06
CA ASP A 580 -13.37 -29.89 -35.30
C ASP A 580 -12.31 -28.84 -34.97
N ASN A 581 -11.14 -28.94 -35.61
CA ASN A 581 -9.99 -28.05 -35.39
C ASN A 581 -9.73 -27.08 -36.56
N ASN A 582 -10.59 -27.06 -37.59
CA ASN A 582 -10.38 -26.24 -38.79
C ASN A 582 -10.36 -24.73 -38.49
N TRP A 583 -10.95 -24.31 -37.37
CA TRP A 583 -10.97 -22.92 -36.91
C TRP A 583 -9.60 -22.41 -36.41
N LYS A 584 -8.70 -23.31 -36.00
CA LYS A 584 -7.44 -22.92 -35.32
C LYS A 584 -6.55 -22.06 -36.19
N GLU A 585 -6.45 -22.35 -37.49
CA GLU A 585 -5.56 -21.62 -38.38
C GLU A 585 -5.96 -20.13 -38.50
N SER A 586 -7.26 -19.88 -38.68
CA SER A 586 -7.80 -18.51 -38.79
C SER A 586 -7.58 -17.70 -37.51
N ILE A 587 -7.83 -18.31 -36.35
CA ILE A 587 -7.63 -17.65 -35.05
C ILE A 587 -6.13 -17.46 -34.76
N ARG A 588 -5.29 -18.44 -35.10
CA ARG A 588 -3.83 -18.34 -34.92
C ARG A 588 -3.26 -17.15 -35.66
N HIS A 589 -3.69 -16.87 -36.89
CA HIS A 589 -3.21 -15.70 -37.64
C HIS A 589 -3.49 -14.38 -36.89
N ILE A 590 -4.67 -14.23 -36.31
CA ILE A 590 -5.02 -13.05 -35.52
C ILE A 590 -4.22 -12.98 -34.21
N LEU A 591 -4.12 -14.10 -33.50
CA LEU A 591 -3.29 -14.17 -32.30
C LEU A 591 -1.81 -13.87 -32.60
N GLN A 592 -1.31 -14.27 -33.77
CA GLN A 592 0.07 -13.99 -34.19
C GLN A 592 0.28 -12.50 -34.37
N MET A 593 -0.68 -11.78 -34.98
CA MET A 593 -0.60 -10.32 -35.11
C MET A 593 -0.48 -9.61 -33.75
N TYR A 594 -1.20 -10.08 -32.73
CA TYR A 594 -1.08 -9.55 -31.38
C TYR A 594 0.22 -9.98 -30.71
N THR A 595 0.64 -11.22 -30.93
CA THR A 595 1.88 -11.78 -30.38
C THR A 595 3.11 -11.00 -30.86
N ASP A 596 3.16 -10.66 -32.14
CA ASP A 596 4.23 -9.87 -32.75
C ASP A 596 4.29 -8.43 -32.21
N ARG A 597 3.14 -7.88 -31.76
CA ARG A 597 3.02 -6.50 -31.25
C ARG A 597 3.13 -6.40 -29.73
N ILE A 598 2.95 -7.50 -29.01
CA ILE A 598 2.91 -7.56 -27.55
C ILE A 598 4.02 -8.50 -27.08
N PRO A 599 5.25 -7.97 -26.86
CA PRO A 599 6.37 -8.77 -26.39
C PRO A 599 6.05 -9.51 -25.08
N GLY A 600 6.54 -10.75 -24.97
CA GLY A 600 6.29 -11.63 -23.84
C GLY A 600 4.97 -12.41 -23.91
N SER A 601 4.18 -12.22 -24.97
CA SER A 601 3.03 -13.09 -25.24
C SER A 601 3.44 -14.28 -26.10
N ILE A 602 2.73 -15.41 -25.93
CA ILE A 602 3.04 -16.68 -26.58
C ILE A 602 1.73 -17.36 -26.96
N ILE A 603 1.70 -17.97 -28.14
CA ILE A 603 0.62 -18.86 -28.55
C ILE A 603 1.02 -20.29 -28.21
N GLU A 604 0.21 -20.96 -27.42
CA GLU A 604 0.27 -22.39 -27.17
C GLU A 604 -0.88 -23.06 -27.90
N GLU A 605 -0.55 -24.04 -28.75
CA GLU A 605 -1.55 -24.88 -29.40
C GLU A 605 -1.66 -26.21 -28.68
N LYS A 606 -2.88 -26.54 -28.25
CA LYS A 606 -3.22 -27.84 -27.65
C LYS A 606 -4.09 -28.63 -28.62
N ASP A 607 -4.35 -29.90 -28.33
CA ASP A 607 -5.17 -30.78 -29.18
C ASP A 607 -6.56 -30.21 -29.54
N TYR A 608 -7.15 -29.38 -28.67
CA TYR A 608 -8.55 -28.92 -28.78
C TYR A 608 -8.73 -27.42 -28.53
N SER A 609 -7.65 -26.70 -28.24
CA SER A 609 -7.70 -25.27 -27.92
C SER A 609 -6.49 -24.52 -28.48
N LEU A 610 -6.61 -23.20 -28.54
CA LEU A 610 -5.51 -22.27 -28.75
C LEU A 610 -5.46 -21.32 -27.56
N ALA A 611 -4.36 -21.31 -26.84
CA ALA A 611 -4.15 -20.46 -25.68
C ALA A 611 -3.15 -19.34 -26.03
N TRP A 612 -3.53 -18.10 -25.76
CA TRP A 612 -2.66 -16.94 -25.85
C TRP A 612 -2.25 -16.50 -24.45
N HIS A 613 -1.02 -16.83 -24.09
CA HIS A 613 -0.42 -16.50 -22.80
C HIS A 613 0.14 -15.09 -22.86
N TYR A 614 -0.15 -14.27 -21.86
CA TYR A 614 0.38 -12.92 -21.73
C TYR A 614 1.01 -12.68 -20.35
N ARG A 615 1.40 -13.76 -19.67
CA ARG A 615 1.96 -13.74 -18.32
C ARG A 615 3.26 -12.95 -18.21
N GLN A 616 4.09 -12.97 -19.24
CA GLN A 616 5.38 -12.28 -19.27
C GLN A 616 5.29 -10.89 -19.90
N CYS A 617 4.10 -10.45 -20.32
CA CYS A 617 3.90 -9.13 -20.89
C CYS A 617 3.94 -8.04 -19.83
N ASP A 618 4.30 -6.82 -20.25
CA ASP A 618 4.13 -5.63 -19.41
C ASP A 618 2.66 -5.47 -19.02
N PRO A 619 2.32 -5.49 -17.72
CA PRO A 619 0.91 -5.54 -17.31
C PRO A 619 0.10 -4.31 -17.70
N VAL A 620 0.73 -3.14 -17.85
CA VAL A 620 0.04 -1.93 -18.30
C VAL A 620 -0.30 -2.01 -19.78
N THR A 621 0.63 -2.50 -20.61
CA THR A 621 0.37 -2.76 -22.03
C THR A 621 -0.80 -3.72 -22.20
N ILE A 622 -0.84 -4.80 -21.41
CA ILE A 622 -1.96 -5.74 -21.39
C ILE A 622 -3.25 -5.06 -20.94
N SER A 623 -3.26 -4.29 -19.86
CA SER A 623 -4.48 -3.61 -19.40
C SER A 623 -5.12 -2.69 -20.47
N LEU A 624 -4.31 -2.13 -21.37
CA LEU A 624 -4.76 -1.28 -22.47
C LEU A 624 -5.21 -2.07 -23.71
N LYS A 625 -4.62 -3.25 -23.95
CA LYS A 625 -4.81 -4.03 -25.18
C LYS A 625 -5.69 -5.26 -25.02
N LEU A 626 -5.84 -5.78 -23.81
CA LEU A 626 -6.55 -7.03 -23.56
C LEU A 626 -8.01 -6.95 -23.99
N THR A 627 -8.68 -5.81 -23.75
CA THR A 627 -10.06 -5.59 -24.22
C THR A 627 -10.16 -5.63 -25.74
N GLU A 628 -9.21 -5.00 -26.46
CA GLU A 628 -9.15 -5.04 -27.94
C GLU A 628 -8.94 -6.47 -28.46
N VAL A 629 -8.03 -7.23 -27.82
CA VAL A 629 -7.79 -8.66 -28.16
C VAL A 629 -9.06 -9.47 -27.92
N LYS A 630 -9.71 -9.30 -26.76
CA LYS A 630 -10.95 -10.01 -26.41
C LYS A 630 -12.09 -9.70 -27.37
N GLU A 631 -12.34 -8.43 -27.69
CA GLU A 631 -13.40 -8.02 -28.62
C GLU A 631 -13.17 -8.60 -30.02
N THR A 632 -11.91 -8.59 -30.48
CA THR A 632 -11.54 -9.17 -31.77
C THR A 632 -11.77 -10.69 -31.78
N LEU A 633 -11.29 -11.41 -30.76
CA LEU A 633 -11.52 -12.84 -30.63
C LEU A 633 -13.00 -13.18 -30.52
N HIS A 634 -13.76 -12.42 -29.73
CA HIS A 634 -15.21 -12.58 -29.59
C HIS A 634 -15.93 -12.45 -30.93
N SER A 635 -15.55 -11.48 -31.77
CA SER A 635 -16.16 -11.30 -33.09
C SER A 635 -15.94 -12.50 -34.03
N MET A 636 -14.82 -13.21 -33.90
CA MET A 636 -14.50 -14.37 -34.73
C MET A 636 -15.21 -15.66 -34.30
N ILE A 637 -15.51 -15.80 -33.01
CA ILE A 637 -16.13 -17.01 -32.46
C ILE A 637 -17.66 -16.98 -32.45
N GLN A 638 -18.31 -15.85 -32.78
CA GLN A 638 -19.78 -15.70 -32.74
C GLN A 638 -20.56 -16.71 -33.60
N THR A 639 -19.96 -17.25 -34.65
CA THR A 639 -20.61 -18.20 -35.58
C THR A 639 -20.24 -19.66 -35.33
N ALA A 640 -19.39 -19.96 -34.35
CA ALA A 640 -18.86 -21.29 -34.06
C ALA A 640 -19.32 -21.81 -32.69
N THR A 641 -19.17 -23.11 -32.42
CA THR A 641 -19.36 -23.70 -31.06
C THR A 641 -18.25 -23.31 -30.07
N LEU A 642 -17.43 -22.32 -30.44
CA LEU A 642 -16.24 -21.90 -29.72
C LEU A 642 -16.57 -20.86 -28.66
N GLY A 643 -15.83 -20.91 -27.56
CA GLY A 643 -15.83 -19.90 -26.52
C GLY A 643 -14.44 -19.32 -26.31
N LEU A 644 -14.44 -18.12 -25.75
CA LEU A 644 -13.24 -17.49 -25.22
C LEU A 644 -13.27 -17.65 -23.70
N GLN A 645 -12.35 -18.44 -23.17
CA GLN A 645 -12.15 -18.61 -21.74
C GLN A 645 -10.99 -17.71 -21.29
N GLU A 646 -11.23 -16.92 -20.27
CA GLU A 646 -10.19 -16.15 -19.60
C GLU A 646 -9.66 -16.94 -18.40
N GLY A 647 -8.36 -17.25 -18.42
CA GLY A 647 -7.65 -17.86 -17.31
C GLY A 647 -6.63 -16.89 -16.70
N ASN A 648 -5.85 -17.36 -15.73
CA ASN A 648 -4.81 -16.56 -15.08
C ASN A 648 -3.68 -16.18 -16.06
N LYS A 649 -3.80 -14.96 -16.60
CA LYS A 649 -2.92 -14.35 -17.62
C LYS A 649 -2.86 -15.15 -18.94
N VAL A 650 -3.99 -15.72 -19.33
CA VAL A 650 -4.15 -16.46 -20.59
C VAL A 650 -5.56 -16.25 -21.16
N LEU A 651 -5.67 -16.12 -22.48
CA LEU A 651 -6.93 -16.20 -23.22
C LEU A 651 -6.95 -17.50 -24.01
N GLU A 652 -7.83 -18.42 -23.66
CA GLU A 652 -7.94 -19.72 -24.31
C GLU A 652 -9.21 -19.82 -25.14
N ILE A 653 -9.06 -20.07 -26.44
CA ILE A 653 -10.16 -20.37 -27.34
C ILE A 653 -10.33 -21.88 -27.39
N LYS A 654 -11.53 -22.37 -27.10
CA LYS A 654 -11.86 -23.80 -27.12
C LYS A 654 -13.33 -24.02 -27.48
N ASP A 655 -13.71 -25.26 -27.78
CA ASP A 655 -15.13 -25.62 -27.92
C ASP A 655 -15.83 -25.55 -26.54
N ASN A 656 -16.95 -24.83 -26.46
CA ASN A 656 -17.71 -24.62 -25.21
C ASN A 656 -18.23 -25.92 -24.59
N ARG A 657 -18.37 -26.98 -25.40
CA ARG A 657 -18.79 -28.30 -24.93
C ARG A 657 -17.71 -28.96 -24.07
N VAL A 658 -16.45 -28.58 -24.22
CA VAL A 658 -15.31 -29.12 -23.44
C VAL A 658 -15.12 -28.30 -22.17
N ASN A 659 -15.78 -28.73 -21.09
CA ASN A 659 -15.60 -28.15 -19.77
C ASN A 659 -15.65 -29.21 -18.65
N LYS A 660 -15.12 -28.86 -17.47
CA LYS A 660 -15.03 -29.77 -16.32
C LYS A 660 -16.42 -30.27 -15.89
N GLY A 661 -17.45 -29.43 -16.00
CA GLY A 661 -18.82 -29.80 -15.70
C GLY A 661 -19.37 -30.92 -16.61
N PHE A 662 -19.04 -30.90 -17.90
CA PHE A 662 -19.38 -31.96 -18.85
C PHE A 662 -18.63 -33.26 -18.50
N GLY A 663 -17.33 -33.17 -18.20
CA GLY A 663 -16.54 -34.32 -17.76
C GLY A 663 -17.12 -34.98 -16.50
N ALA A 664 -17.53 -34.19 -15.51
CA ALA A 664 -18.19 -34.69 -14.30
C ALA A 664 -19.56 -35.32 -14.59
N SER A 665 -20.34 -34.76 -15.52
CA SER A 665 -21.66 -35.28 -15.88
C SER A 665 -21.61 -36.72 -16.44
N ALA A 666 -20.51 -37.11 -17.07
CA ALA A 666 -20.31 -38.48 -17.57
C ALA A 666 -20.31 -39.53 -16.44
N PHE A 667 -19.89 -39.15 -15.23
CA PHE A 667 -19.91 -40.03 -14.06
C PHE A 667 -21.28 -40.07 -13.36
N LEU A 668 -22.05 -38.99 -13.46
CA LEU A 668 -23.31 -38.83 -12.74
C LEU A 668 -24.53 -39.36 -13.51
N ARG A 669 -24.48 -39.48 -14.85
CA ARG A 669 -25.64 -39.88 -15.67
C ARG A 669 -26.21 -41.25 -15.32
N ASP A 670 -25.35 -42.22 -15.03
CA ASP A 670 -25.75 -43.63 -14.87
C ASP A 670 -25.60 -44.15 -13.43
N GLN A 671 -25.25 -43.27 -12.48
CA GLN A 671 -25.01 -43.66 -11.08
C GLN A 671 -25.59 -42.65 -10.09
N ASN A 672 -26.37 -43.17 -9.13
CA ASN A 672 -26.85 -42.37 -7.99
C ASN A 672 -25.80 -42.35 -6.88
N TYR A 673 -25.17 -41.19 -6.70
CA TYR A 673 -24.29 -40.92 -5.57
C TYR A 673 -25.06 -40.17 -4.48
N ASP A 674 -24.95 -40.62 -3.24
CA ASP A 674 -25.60 -39.99 -2.06
C ASP A 674 -24.65 -39.05 -1.30
N PHE A 675 -23.41 -38.92 -1.77
CA PHE A 675 -22.46 -37.88 -1.37
C PHE A 675 -21.61 -37.46 -2.55
N ILE A 676 -21.72 -36.18 -2.93
CA ILE A 676 -20.96 -35.57 -4.02
C ILE A 676 -20.11 -34.46 -3.43
N PHE A 677 -18.79 -34.55 -3.59
CA PHE A 677 -17.84 -33.55 -3.08
C PHE A 677 -16.95 -33.07 -4.21
N ALA A 678 -16.96 -31.77 -4.47
CA ALA A 678 -16.21 -31.17 -5.58
C ALA A 678 -15.39 -29.98 -5.12
N VAL A 679 -14.15 -29.90 -5.56
CA VAL A 679 -13.19 -28.88 -5.13
C VAL A 679 -12.45 -28.31 -6.32
N GLY A 680 -12.28 -27.00 -6.33
CA GLY A 680 -11.55 -26.26 -7.34
C GLY A 680 -11.04 -24.91 -6.85
N ASP A 681 -10.11 -24.30 -7.57
CA ASP A 681 -9.42 -23.06 -7.19
C ASP A 681 -9.58 -21.97 -8.25
N ASP A 682 -9.95 -22.30 -9.49
CA ASP A 682 -9.96 -21.36 -10.62
C ASP A 682 -11.35 -21.13 -11.23
N TYR A 683 -11.42 -20.34 -12.30
CA TYR A 683 -12.67 -20.02 -12.99
C TYR A 683 -13.24 -21.24 -13.75
N THR A 684 -12.40 -22.17 -14.19
CA THR A 684 -12.82 -23.36 -14.95
C THR A 684 -13.58 -24.35 -14.08
N ASP A 685 -13.37 -24.31 -12.77
CA ASP A 685 -14.12 -25.09 -11.79
C ASP A 685 -15.54 -24.56 -11.56
N GLU A 686 -15.84 -23.33 -11.97
CA GLU A 686 -17.20 -22.78 -11.85
C GLU A 686 -18.20 -23.55 -12.73
N ASP A 687 -17.75 -24.04 -13.89
CA ASP A 687 -18.54 -24.94 -14.74
C ASP A 687 -18.84 -26.27 -14.04
N LEU A 688 -17.86 -26.80 -13.27
CA LEU A 688 -18.03 -27.98 -12.44
C LEU A 688 -19.05 -27.70 -11.34
N PHE A 689 -18.90 -26.62 -10.57
CA PHE A 689 -19.83 -26.32 -9.48
C PHE A 689 -21.27 -26.10 -9.98
N SER A 690 -21.42 -25.50 -11.16
CA SER A 690 -22.73 -25.20 -11.76
C SER A 690 -23.43 -26.42 -12.35
N SER A 691 -22.68 -27.43 -12.79
CA SER A 691 -23.25 -28.66 -13.36
C SER A 691 -23.69 -29.68 -12.31
N LEU A 692 -23.19 -29.53 -11.07
CA LEU A 692 -23.48 -30.46 -9.99
C LEU A 692 -24.86 -30.22 -9.36
N PRO A 693 -25.49 -31.29 -8.82
CA PRO A 693 -26.75 -31.18 -8.11
C PRO A 693 -26.70 -30.19 -6.95
N PRO A 694 -27.82 -29.52 -6.59
CA PRO A 694 -27.83 -28.58 -5.49
C PRO A 694 -27.35 -29.20 -4.17
N ASP A 695 -27.58 -30.47 -3.88
CA ASP A 695 -27.15 -31.12 -2.64
C ASP A 695 -25.65 -31.45 -2.59
N ALA A 696 -24.88 -31.20 -3.66
CA ALA A 696 -23.43 -31.40 -3.67
C ALA A 696 -22.69 -30.45 -2.71
N PHE A 697 -21.60 -30.95 -2.14
CA PHE A 697 -20.64 -30.19 -1.35
C PHE A 697 -19.56 -29.62 -2.28
N THR A 698 -19.77 -28.39 -2.74
CA THR A 698 -18.84 -27.68 -3.63
C THR A 698 -17.95 -26.71 -2.84
N VAL A 699 -16.65 -26.74 -3.09
CA VAL A 699 -15.64 -26.02 -2.31
C VAL A 699 -14.69 -25.24 -3.22
N LYS A 700 -14.56 -23.94 -2.96
CA LYS A 700 -13.59 -23.06 -3.61
C LYS A 700 -12.32 -22.93 -2.75
N ILE A 701 -11.14 -23.10 -3.34
CA ILE A 701 -9.87 -22.78 -2.69
C ILE A 701 -9.53 -21.31 -2.94
N GLY A 702 -9.19 -20.58 -1.87
CA GLY A 702 -8.88 -19.15 -1.93
C GLY A 702 -10.11 -18.23 -2.06
N LEU A 703 -9.92 -16.93 -1.86
CA LEU A 703 -11.00 -15.94 -1.95
C LEU A 703 -11.35 -15.60 -3.40
N GLY A 704 -12.65 -15.45 -3.70
CA GLY A 704 -13.12 -15.06 -5.02
C GLY A 704 -14.63 -15.13 -5.18
N LYS A 705 -15.15 -14.65 -6.32
CA LYS A 705 -16.53 -14.94 -6.73
C LYS A 705 -16.61 -16.41 -7.16
N THR A 706 -17.61 -17.13 -6.68
CA THR A 706 -17.80 -18.55 -6.99
C THR A 706 -19.26 -18.99 -6.79
N ASN A 707 -19.65 -20.00 -7.54
CA ASN A 707 -20.87 -20.80 -7.39
C ASN A 707 -20.69 -21.92 -6.35
N ALA A 708 -19.46 -22.15 -5.86
CA ALA A 708 -19.22 -23.06 -4.76
C ALA A 708 -19.93 -22.61 -3.47
N ARG A 709 -20.37 -23.60 -2.68
CA ARG A 709 -21.07 -23.39 -1.41
C ARG A 709 -20.12 -23.03 -0.28
N TYR A 710 -18.94 -23.63 -0.30
CA TYR A 710 -17.95 -23.49 0.75
C TYR A 710 -16.62 -22.96 0.23
N PHE A 711 -15.81 -22.47 1.16
CA PHE A 711 -14.46 -21.98 0.93
C PHE A 711 -13.48 -22.68 1.86
N LEU A 712 -12.28 -22.91 1.36
CA LEU A 712 -11.09 -23.24 2.13
C LEU A 712 -9.97 -22.27 1.81
N LYS A 713 -9.14 -21.96 2.81
CA LYS A 713 -8.09 -20.94 2.71
C LYS A 713 -7.02 -21.30 1.68
N SER A 714 -6.62 -22.57 1.65
CA SER A 714 -5.51 -23.02 0.79
C SER A 714 -5.62 -24.50 0.43
N TRP A 715 -4.78 -24.93 -0.51
CA TRP A 715 -4.64 -26.35 -0.88
C TRP A 715 -4.20 -27.23 0.30
N GLN A 716 -3.41 -26.69 1.24
CA GLN A 716 -3.05 -27.42 2.47
C GLN A 716 -4.27 -27.68 3.35
N SER A 717 -5.17 -26.69 3.49
CA SER A 717 -6.45 -26.90 4.19
C SER A 717 -7.27 -28.00 3.53
N MET A 718 -7.25 -28.07 2.19
CA MET A 718 -7.92 -29.15 1.46
C MET A 718 -7.33 -30.52 1.79
N ARG A 719 -6.00 -30.67 1.77
CA ARG A 719 -5.36 -31.94 2.14
C ARG A 719 -5.72 -32.40 3.55
N ILE A 720 -5.81 -31.47 4.51
CA ILE A 720 -6.24 -31.78 5.89
C ILE A 720 -7.66 -32.37 5.90
N ILE A 721 -8.58 -31.81 5.12
CA ILE A 721 -9.95 -32.31 5.02
C ILE A 721 -9.99 -33.70 4.36
N LEU A 722 -9.26 -33.89 3.26
CA LEU A 722 -9.15 -35.19 2.61
C LEU A 722 -8.59 -36.25 3.56
N GLN A 723 -7.61 -35.89 4.39
CA GLN A 723 -7.05 -36.79 5.39
C GLN A 723 -8.11 -37.21 6.41
N LYS A 724 -8.98 -36.29 6.85
CA LYS A 724 -10.11 -36.65 7.72
C LYS A 724 -11.06 -37.65 7.07
N PHE A 725 -11.41 -37.48 5.79
CA PHE A 725 -12.26 -38.45 5.09
C PHE A 725 -11.58 -39.82 4.95
N ALA A 726 -10.27 -39.83 4.67
CA ALA A 726 -9.48 -41.06 4.63
C ALA A 726 -9.46 -41.78 5.98
N ASP A 727 -9.31 -41.05 7.09
CA ASP A 727 -9.31 -41.62 8.43
C ASP A 727 -10.70 -42.17 8.83
N LEU A 728 -11.77 -41.47 8.46
CA LEU A 728 -13.15 -41.93 8.67
C LEU A 728 -13.47 -43.20 7.88
N SER A 729 -12.90 -43.35 6.69
CA SER A 729 -13.06 -44.57 5.88
C SER A 729 -12.52 -45.80 6.60
N ILE A 730 -11.35 -45.69 7.24
CA ILE A 730 -10.69 -46.78 7.97
C ILE A 730 -11.53 -47.25 9.16
N LEU A 731 -12.14 -46.32 9.89
CA LEU A 731 -12.99 -46.63 11.05
C LEU A 731 -14.29 -47.34 10.65
N SER A 732 -14.80 -47.09 9.45
CA SER A 732 -16.04 -47.71 8.95
C SER A 732 -15.88 -49.10 8.32
N GLY A 733 -14.64 -49.57 8.16
CA GLY A 733 -14.30 -50.90 7.62
C GLY A 733 -13.87 -51.92 8.68
N ALA A 734 -13.97 -51.57 9.97
CA ALA A 734 -13.58 -52.42 11.11
C ALA A 734 -14.75 -53.10 11.83
N ASP A 735 -15.97 -53.02 11.28
CA ASP A 735 -17.17 -53.72 11.76
C ASP A 735 -17.47 -54.99 10.94
#